data_AF-A0A1M6BXK9-F1
#
_entry.id   AF-A0A1M6BXK9-F1
#
_cell.length_a   1.000
_cell.length_b   1.000
_cell.length_c   1.000
_cell.angle_alpha   90.00
_cell.angle_beta   90.00
_cell.angle_gamma   90.00
#
_symmetry.space_group_name_H-M   'P 1'
#
loop_
_entity.id
_entity.type
_entity.pdbx_description
1 polymer ?
#
loop_
_entity_poly.entity_id
_entity_poly.type
_entity_poly.pdbx_seq_one_letter_code
_entity_poly.pdbx_strand_id
1 'polypeptide(L)'
;MDLPQLPVSEALPALLTTLRERSNAVLVAPPGAGKTTIVPLALLEEPWATGKILVLEPRRVAARAAARRMAELAGEGGPGGLVGLSTRLDRAVSDRTRVEVVTEGLLVRRLQSDPGLEGVSAVLFDEAHERHLDTDLGLALCLDLQRELRPELRLLAMSATLDAAGFATLLDGPVIESAGRAYPVVVHHRPRDIKEPRDLPEAMAAAIREALREHPGDVLAFLPGWGEIRRTAERLGGVDAEILPLHGEMPPAEQDRALTPHPQGRRKVVLATSIAETSLTVPGVRIVVDGGFRRAPRLDAATGLTRLATIRISRAAAEQRAGRAGRTEPGVAIRLWTEALHRGLPLADRPEMLEAELSGLALDCAAWGAEPRALPFLDPPPEGALAAARTLLNELDALDAEGRITPTGRRMARMGAHPRLARVMVETRTPGEGALAADLAALLEERDPIRNREAPSDLHLRLDLLHGGDHPEADRPTVQRIRRTAQLHRRRLSVPERTAPEGDPAALLAAGFPDRIAARRGAMEGAFRLASGQGARLSATDPLRKAPLLAVAALELAGTEARIRMAAPLDRATLEARFPGRFVREEVTEFDSRTNAVVARRRLRFGPLVLEEATLPHADPAAVAEALARAAAGRGFRDLDWTKPATQLRARLRWAHATEGAPWPDVSDAALAASAAEWLAPYLSGLSRLSELRGLDAVAILRGLVPWELQRRLDSDLPPRVDLPEGRSAMIDYDREVPALEARAQHLFGLAAAPPLMGGRIPLQVSLLSPAGRPIAVTSDLAGFWRGGWAEVRREMRGRYPRHSWPEDPSQGG
;
A
#
# COMPACT_ATOMS: atom_id res chain seq x y z
N MET A 1 23.50 -39.25 21.85
CA MET A 1 23.53 -38.32 23.01
C MET A 1 22.39 -38.71 23.94
N ASP A 2 22.55 -38.73 25.28
CA ASP A 2 21.44 -39.12 26.18
C ASP A 2 20.55 -37.90 26.47
N LEU A 3 19.40 -37.82 25.82
CA LEU A 3 18.49 -36.68 25.88
C LEU A 3 17.36 -36.93 26.91
N PRO A 4 16.92 -35.91 27.67
CA PRO A 4 15.87 -36.09 28.66
C PRO A 4 14.53 -36.47 28.02
N GLN A 5 13.77 -37.33 28.68
CA GLN A 5 12.41 -37.67 28.26
C GLN A 5 11.44 -36.51 28.55
N LEU A 6 11.08 -35.79 27.49
CA LEU A 6 10.07 -34.73 27.49
C LEU A 6 8.87 -35.16 26.63
N PRO A 7 7.71 -34.49 26.69
CA PRO A 7 6.54 -34.91 25.91
C PRO A 7 6.79 -35.04 24.40
N VAL A 8 7.69 -34.22 23.82
CA VAL A 8 8.06 -34.35 22.41
C VAL A 8 8.78 -35.66 22.08
N SER A 9 9.40 -36.32 23.07
CA SER A 9 10.12 -37.58 22.88
C SER A 9 9.21 -38.70 22.35
N GLU A 10 7.91 -38.67 22.67
CA GLU A 10 6.91 -39.61 22.13
C GLU A 10 6.72 -39.45 20.60
N ALA A 11 6.90 -38.24 20.08
CA ALA A 11 6.75 -37.92 18.66
C ALA A 11 8.04 -38.14 17.84
N LEU A 12 9.21 -38.25 18.49
CA LEU A 12 10.50 -38.34 17.79
C LEU A 12 10.58 -39.54 16.84
N PRO A 13 10.20 -40.77 17.20
CA PRO A 13 10.32 -41.91 16.28
C PRO A 13 9.54 -41.71 14.96
N ALA A 14 8.33 -41.16 15.05
CA ALA A 14 7.51 -40.86 13.89
C ALA A 14 8.10 -39.72 13.05
N LEU A 15 8.61 -38.67 13.70
CA LEU A 15 9.25 -37.55 13.02
C LEU A 15 10.53 -37.97 12.29
N LEU A 16 11.41 -38.73 12.93
CA LEU A 16 12.67 -39.20 12.33
C LEU A 16 12.40 -40.13 11.15
N THR A 17 11.45 -41.05 11.27
CA THR A 17 11.04 -41.92 10.17
C THR A 17 10.50 -41.11 8.99
N THR A 18 9.64 -40.13 9.27
CA THR A 18 9.10 -39.23 8.25
C THR A 18 10.21 -38.49 7.51
N LEU A 19 11.17 -37.89 8.22
CA LEU A 19 12.24 -37.10 7.59
C LEU A 19 13.33 -37.94 6.90
N ARG A 20 13.35 -39.26 7.12
CA ARG A 20 14.13 -40.20 6.31
C ARG A 20 13.46 -40.50 4.97
N GLU A 21 12.13 -40.60 4.98
CA GLU A 21 11.33 -40.95 3.80
C GLU A 21 10.93 -39.74 2.96
N ARG A 22 10.83 -38.57 3.58
CA ARG A 22 10.35 -37.31 2.99
C ARG A 22 11.25 -36.14 3.40
N SER A 23 11.25 -35.08 2.61
CA SER A 23 12.01 -33.87 2.94
C SER A 23 11.29 -32.96 3.95
N ASN A 24 9.97 -33.06 4.07
CA ASN A 24 9.17 -32.08 4.84
C ASN A 24 8.25 -32.72 5.86
N ALA A 25 8.02 -32.02 6.98
CA ALA A 25 7.06 -32.43 8.02
C ALA A 25 6.53 -31.22 8.82
N VAL A 26 5.42 -31.43 9.53
CA VAL A 26 4.90 -30.48 10.53
C VAL A 26 4.89 -31.16 11.89
N LEU A 27 5.50 -30.53 12.89
CA LEU A 27 5.46 -31.00 14.28
C LEU A 27 4.57 -30.08 15.11
N VAL A 28 3.50 -30.64 15.68
CA VAL A 28 2.62 -29.95 16.61
C VAL A 28 2.94 -30.44 18.02
N ALA A 29 3.42 -29.53 18.87
CA ALA A 29 3.71 -29.84 20.25
C ALA A 29 3.48 -28.59 21.13
N PRO A 30 2.86 -28.74 22.31
CA PRO A 30 2.56 -27.60 23.15
C PRO A 30 3.85 -26.91 23.67
N PRO A 31 3.77 -25.63 24.03
CA PRO A 31 4.94 -24.88 24.49
C PRO A 31 5.55 -25.51 25.76
N GLY A 32 6.84 -25.82 25.73
CA GLY A 32 7.53 -26.49 26.83
C GLY A 32 7.61 -28.02 26.70
N ALA A 33 7.01 -28.61 25.66
CA ALA A 33 7.15 -30.03 25.34
C ALA A 33 8.57 -30.45 24.94
N GLY A 34 9.47 -29.49 24.67
CA GLY A 34 10.86 -29.73 24.30
C GLY A 34 11.14 -29.65 22.78
N LYS A 35 10.17 -29.23 21.95
CA LYS A 35 10.32 -29.20 20.47
C LYS A 35 11.58 -28.46 20.01
N THR A 36 11.80 -27.26 20.52
CA THR A 36 12.95 -26.40 20.20
C THR A 36 14.29 -27.00 20.62
N THR A 37 14.33 -27.72 21.74
CA THR A 37 15.60 -28.09 22.42
C THR A 37 16.01 -29.54 22.21
N ILE A 38 15.06 -30.43 21.87
CA ILE A 38 15.31 -31.86 21.71
C ILE A 38 15.36 -32.24 20.24
N VAL A 39 14.43 -31.72 19.42
CA VAL A 39 14.31 -32.10 18.02
C VAL A 39 15.59 -31.81 17.22
N PRO A 40 16.20 -30.61 17.30
CA PRO A 40 17.41 -30.33 16.51
C PRO A 40 18.58 -31.24 16.88
N LEU A 41 18.72 -31.59 18.16
CA LEU A 41 19.77 -32.49 18.64
C LEU A 41 19.54 -33.93 18.19
N ALA A 42 18.29 -34.41 18.21
CA ALA A 42 17.95 -35.74 17.73
C ALA A 42 18.22 -35.88 16.22
N LEU A 43 17.93 -34.84 15.44
CA LEU A 43 18.17 -34.83 13.99
C LEU A 43 19.65 -34.87 13.59
N LEU A 44 20.58 -34.52 14.50
CA LEU A 44 22.02 -34.61 14.21
C LEU A 44 22.51 -36.04 13.95
N GLU A 45 21.81 -37.03 14.50
CA GLU A 45 22.16 -38.45 14.36
C GLU A 45 21.61 -39.04 13.05
N GLU A 46 20.84 -38.28 12.27
CA GLU A 46 20.27 -38.74 11.01
C GLU A 46 21.29 -38.78 9.86
N PRO A 47 21.29 -39.81 9.00
CA PRO A 47 22.28 -39.93 7.91
C PRO A 47 22.28 -38.79 6.89
N TRP A 48 21.13 -38.14 6.69
CA TRP A 48 20.99 -37.00 5.76
C TRP A 48 21.49 -35.69 6.36
N ALA A 49 21.68 -35.61 7.68
CA ALA A 49 22.18 -34.43 8.37
C ALA A 49 23.71 -34.38 8.25
N THR A 50 24.23 -34.07 7.07
CA THR A 50 25.68 -33.95 6.79
C THR A 50 26.20 -32.53 7.02
N GLY A 51 25.34 -31.53 6.87
CA GLY A 51 25.61 -30.11 7.10
C GLY A 51 24.99 -29.57 8.38
N LYS A 52 24.73 -28.26 8.41
CA LYS A 52 24.10 -27.57 9.53
C LYS A 52 22.59 -27.76 9.54
N ILE A 53 22.03 -27.76 10.74
CA ILE A 53 20.59 -27.65 11.01
C ILE A 53 20.35 -26.25 11.53
N LEU A 54 19.58 -25.44 10.78
CA LEU A 54 19.19 -24.10 11.21
C LEU A 54 17.90 -24.19 12.02
N VAL A 55 17.87 -23.55 13.19
CA VAL A 55 16.68 -23.45 14.03
C VAL A 55 16.28 -21.99 14.10
N LEU A 56 15.12 -21.68 13.51
CA LEU A 56 14.59 -20.33 13.41
C LEU A 56 13.82 -20.02 14.67
N GLU A 57 14.12 -18.87 15.26
CA GLU A 57 13.45 -18.37 16.45
C GLU A 57 13.02 -16.91 16.22
N PRO A 58 11.74 -16.57 16.46
CA PRO A 58 11.21 -15.23 16.19
C PRO A 58 11.90 -14.14 17.03
N ARG A 59 12.42 -14.52 18.20
CA ARG A 59 12.92 -13.56 19.19
C ARG A 59 14.34 -13.90 19.58
N ARG A 60 15.18 -12.88 19.62
CA ARG A 60 16.58 -12.98 20.04
C ARG A 60 16.79 -13.69 21.39
N VAL A 61 15.89 -13.45 22.34
CA VAL A 61 15.98 -14.05 23.68
C VAL A 61 15.58 -15.52 23.67
N ALA A 62 14.57 -15.88 22.89
CA ALA A 62 14.21 -17.27 22.66
C ALA A 62 15.36 -18.00 21.96
N ALA A 63 15.93 -17.43 20.89
CA ALA A 63 17.11 -17.96 20.20
C ALA A 63 18.28 -18.24 21.16
N ARG A 64 18.62 -17.28 22.03
CA ARG A 64 19.70 -17.47 23.02
C ARG A 64 19.36 -18.54 24.05
N ALA A 65 18.15 -18.51 24.62
CA ALA A 65 17.74 -19.48 25.61
C ALA A 65 17.71 -20.90 25.03
N ALA A 66 17.21 -21.07 23.81
CA ALA A 66 17.21 -22.31 23.06
C ALA A 66 18.64 -22.81 22.79
N ALA A 67 19.52 -21.95 22.25
CA ALA A 67 20.91 -22.29 21.97
C ALA A 67 21.66 -22.71 23.24
N ARG A 68 21.50 -21.97 24.33
CA ARG A 68 22.11 -22.29 25.62
C ARG A 68 21.60 -23.61 26.18
N ARG A 69 20.27 -23.81 26.16
CA ARG A 69 19.66 -25.04 26.65
C ARG A 69 20.12 -26.26 25.84
N MET A 70 20.20 -26.14 24.51
CA MET A 70 20.73 -27.20 23.66
C MET A 70 22.22 -27.46 23.91
N ALA A 71 23.03 -26.42 24.12
CA ALA A 71 24.44 -26.57 24.48
C ALA A 71 24.60 -27.32 25.81
N GLU A 72 23.83 -26.97 26.84
CA GLU A 72 23.80 -27.67 28.14
C GLU A 72 23.42 -29.15 27.98
N LEU A 73 22.39 -29.45 27.17
CA LEU A 73 21.97 -30.82 26.86
C LEU A 73 23.04 -31.61 26.08
N ALA A 74 23.84 -30.91 25.27
CA ALA A 74 24.99 -31.47 24.56
C ALA A 74 26.24 -31.62 25.44
N GLY A 75 26.17 -31.26 26.73
CA GLY A 75 27.31 -31.30 27.65
C GLY A 75 28.31 -30.16 27.46
N GLU A 76 27.92 -29.09 26.76
CA GLU A 76 28.73 -27.88 26.56
C GLU A 76 28.40 -26.81 27.61
N GLY A 77 29.38 -25.98 27.99
CA GLY A 77 29.18 -24.89 28.96
C GLY A 77 28.39 -23.69 28.42
N GLY A 78 28.14 -23.64 27.10
CA GLY A 78 27.42 -22.55 26.43
C GLY A 78 27.54 -22.66 24.90
N PRO A 79 26.81 -21.82 24.15
CA PRO A 79 26.83 -21.85 22.68
C PRO A 79 28.19 -21.42 22.11
N GLY A 80 28.51 -21.90 20.91
CA GLY A 80 29.78 -21.67 20.19
C GLY A 80 30.53 -22.95 19.83
N GLY A 81 30.16 -24.09 20.41
CA GLY A 81 30.64 -25.42 20.06
C GLY A 81 29.77 -26.09 18.99
N LEU A 82 29.22 -27.26 19.31
CA LEU A 82 28.27 -28.02 18.49
C LEU A 82 27.00 -27.21 18.22
N VAL A 83 26.53 -26.49 19.24
CA VAL A 83 25.37 -25.60 19.15
C VAL A 83 25.84 -24.16 19.07
N GLY A 84 25.42 -23.45 18.03
CA GLY A 84 25.75 -22.06 17.79
C GLY A 84 24.54 -21.14 17.87
N LEU A 85 24.83 -19.84 17.95
CA LEU A 85 23.84 -18.76 17.97
C LEU A 85 24.28 -17.66 17.02
N SER A 86 23.40 -17.26 16.11
CA SER A 86 23.60 -16.09 15.26
C SER A 86 22.34 -15.21 15.25
N THR A 87 22.46 -14.01 15.79
CA THR A 87 21.42 -12.97 15.77
C THR A 87 22.03 -11.66 15.28
N ARG A 88 21.21 -10.61 15.16
CA ARG A 88 21.70 -9.27 14.77
C ARG A 88 22.80 -8.71 15.69
N LEU A 89 22.82 -9.10 16.96
CA LEU A 89 23.71 -8.55 17.99
C LEU A 89 24.64 -9.57 18.64
N ASP A 90 24.32 -10.86 18.51
CA ASP A 90 25.00 -11.94 19.21
C ASP A 90 25.50 -12.93 18.15
N ARG A 91 26.78 -13.31 18.19
CA ARG A 91 27.35 -14.34 17.32
C ARG A 91 28.28 -15.24 18.14
N ALA A 92 27.92 -16.51 18.24
CA ALA A 92 28.68 -17.56 18.90
C ALA A 92 28.60 -18.82 18.02
N VAL A 93 29.50 -18.92 17.04
CA VAL A 93 29.57 -20.04 16.09
C VAL A 93 31.04 -20.40 15.85
N SER A 94 31.32 -21.66 15.55
CA SER A 94 32.63 -22.16 15.16
C SER A 94 32.51 -23.18 14.03
N ASP A 95 33.63 -23.69 13.55
CA ASP A 95 33.66 -24.76 12.53
C ASP A 95 33.04 -26.07 13.04
N ARG A 96 32.91 -26.23 14.36
CA ARG A 96 32.26 -27.39 15.00
C ARG A 96 30.73 -27.27 15.04
N THR A 97 30.18 -26.08 14.75
CA THR A 97 28.75 -25.82 14.87
C THR A 97 27.95 -26.61 13.83
N ARG A 98 27.07 -27.49 14.32
CA ARG A 98 26.16 -28.32 13.52
C ARG A 98 24.69 -27.92 13.70
N VAL A 99 24.30 -27.40 14.86
CA VAL A 99 23.00 -26.75 15.07
C VAL A 99 23.23 -25.27 15.24
N GLU A 100 22.64 -24.43 14.38
CA GLU A 100 22.76 -22.98 14.47
C GLU A 100 21.38 -22.38 14.73
N VAL A 101 21.20 -21.79 15.91
CA VAL A 101 19.97 -21.06 16.23
C VAL A 101 20.07 -19.65 15.67
N VAL A 102 19.13 -19.28 14.81
CA VAL A 102 19.12 -18.02 14.08
C VAL A 102 17.78 -17.31 14.20
N THR A 103 17.81 -15.98 14.11
CA THR A 103 16.56 -15.19 14.00
C THR A 103 16.04 -15.19 12.56
N GLU A 104 14.72 -15.08 12.40
CA GLU A 104 14.01 -15.14 11.11
C GLU A 104 14.62 -14.26 10.01
N GLY A 105 14.73 -12.94 10.26
CA GLY A 105 15.34 -12.03 9.29
C GLY A 105 16.83 -12.27 8.98
N LEU A 106 17.54 -13.10 9.75
CA LEU A 106 18.91 -13.51 9.41
C LEU A 106 18.92 -14.64 8.35
N LEU A 107 17.92 -15.54 8.38
CA LEU A 107 17.76 -16.55 7.33
C LEU A 107 17.48 -15.88 5.98
N VAL A 108 16.52 -14.95 5.93
CA VAL A 108 16.20 -14.20 4.70
C VAL A 108 17.47 -13.55 4.13
N ARG A 109 18.24 -12.86 4.97
CA ARG A 109 19.53 -12.26 4.54
C ARG A 109 20.54 -13.29 4.05
N ARG A 110 20.63 -14.46 4.70
CA ARG A 110 21.54 -15.53 4.28
C ARG A 110 21.14 -16.05 2.90
N LEU A 111 19.86 -16.31 2.66
CA LEU A 111 19.33 -16.71 1.35
C LEU A 111 19.63 -15.65 0.27
N GLN A 112 19.52 -14.36 0.59
CA GLN A 112 19.87 -13.29 -0.36
C GLN A 112 21.37 -13.26 -0.74
N SER A 113 22.25 -13.67 0.18
CA SER A 113 23.70 -13.72 -0.07
C SER A 113 24.19 -15.06 -0.64
N ASP A 114 23.51 -16.13 -0.29
CA ASP A 114 23.78 -17.52 -0.66
C ASP A 114 22.44 -18.19 -1.02
N PRO A 115 21.97 -18.02 -2.27
CA PRO A 115 20.71 -18.60 -2.72
C PRO A 115 20.70 -20.13 -2.69
N GLY A 116 21.88 -20.78 -2.74
CA GLY A 116 22.00 -22.24 -2.67
C GLY A 116 21.88 -22.80 -1.25
N LEU A 117 21.99 -21.93 -0.23
CA LEU A 117 22.05 -22.28 1.20
C LEU A 117 23.04 -23.44 1.43
N GLU A 118 24.28 -23.27 0.95
CA GLU A 118 25.29 -24.31 0.94
C GLU A 118 25.69 -24.74 2.36
N GLY A 119 25.97 -26.04 2.53
CA GLY A 119 26.37 -26.60 3.82
C GLY A 119 25.24 -26.69 4.86
N VAL A 120 23.99 -26.42 4.50
CA VAL A 120 22.80 -26.62 5.33
C VAL A 120 22.03 -27.87 4.86
N SER A 121 21.65 -28.71 5.82
CA SER A 121 20.86 -29.93 5.60
C SER A 121 19.39 -29.77 5.97
N ALA A 122 19.07 -28.93 6.96
CA ALA A 122 17.70 -28.68 7.38
C ALA A 122 17.47 -27.26 7.90
N VAL A 123 16.24 -26.79 7.72
CA VAL A 123 15.73 -25.54 8.30
C VAL A 123 14.46 -25.85 9.09
N LEU A 124 14.50 -25.54 10.39
CA LEU A 124 13.42 -25.74 11.33
C LEU A 124 12.78 -24.38 11.64
N PHE A 125 11.54 -24.18 11.21
CA PHE A 125 10.73 -23.01 11.49
C PHE A 125 10.01 -23.20 12.83
N ASP A 126 10.65 -22.81 13.93
CA ASP A 126 10.01 -22.87 15.24
C ASP A 126 9.00 -21.74 15.42
N GLU A 127 7.99 -21.99 16.24
CA GLU A 127 6.91 -21.06 16.54
C GLU A 127 6.23 -20.52 15.27
N ALA A 128 6.09 -21.35 14.23
CA ALA A 128 5.55 -20.96 12.92
C ALA A 128 4.14 -20.34 12.98
N HIS A 129 3.41 -20.57 14.08
CA HIS A 129 2.11 -19.96 14.35
C HIS A 129 2.16 -18.47 14.70
N GLU A 130 3.33 -17.87 14.98
CA GLU A 130 3.44 -16.41 15.14
C GLU A 130 3.22 -15.67 13.81
N ARG A 131 3.34 -16.37 12.66
CA ARG A 131 3.01 -15.87 11.31
C ARG A 131 3.65 -14.49 11.02
N HIS A 132 4.90 -14.34 11.41
CA HIS A 132 5.73 -13.18 11.09
C HIS A 132 6.09 -13.15 9.61
N LEU A 133 6.26 -11.94 9.08
CA LEU A 133 6.56 -11.73 7.66
C LEU A 133 7.88 -12.41 7.24
N ASP A 134 8.93 -12.30 8.08
CA ASP A 134 10.24 -12.90 7.80
C ASP A 134 10.20 -14.43 7.82
N THR A 135 9.35 -15.05 8.66
CA THR A 135 9.16 -16.51 8.70
C THR A 135 8.41 -17.00 7.48
N ASP A 136 7.30 -16.35 7.14
CA ASP A 136 6.51 -16.70 5.95
C ASP A 136 7.38 -16.55 4.68
N LEU A 137 8.18 -15.47 4.57
CA LEU A 137 9.12 -15.27 3.47
C LEU A 137 10.25 -16.29 3.47
N GLY A 138 10.92 -16.52 4.60
CA GLY A 138 11.99 -17.50 4.70
C GLY A 138 11.53 -18.91 4.30
N LEU A 139 10.34 -19.31 4.72
CA LEU A 139 9.74 -20.59 4.33
C LEU A 139 9.45 -20.65 2.83
N ALA A 140 8.83 -19.60 2.27
CA ALA A 140 8.52 -19.54 0.85
C ALA A 140 9.77 -19.63 -0.03
N LEU A 141 10.85 -18.92 0.34
CA LEU A 141 12.14 -18.97 -0.35
C LEU A 141 12.83 -20.34 -0.21
N CYS A 142 12.75 -20.97 0.98
CA CYS A 142 13.27 -22.32 1.17
C CYS A 142 12.51 -23.37 0.34
N LEU A 143 11.19 -23.23 0.19
CA LEU A 143 10.38 -24.11 -0.65
C LEU A 143 10.68 -23.92 -2.14
N ASP A 144 10.86 -22.68 -2.58
CA ASP A 144 11.29 -22.35 -3.94
C ASP A 144 12.67 -22.96 -4.24
N LEU A 145 13.64 -22.78 -3.33
CA LEU A 145 14.96 -23.41 -3.38
C LEU A 145 14.88 -24.95 -3.43
N GLN A 146 14.02 -25.55 -2.60
CA GLN A 146 13.85 -27.00 -2.55
C GLN A 146 13.30 -27.55 -3.87
N ARG A 147 12.39 -26.83 -4.53
CA ARG A 147 11.80 -27.24 -5.80
C ARG A 147 12.79 -27.18 -6.96
N GLU A 148 13.62 -26.14 -6.99
CA GLU A 148 14.47 -25.85 -8.16
C GLU A 148 15.88 -26.45 -8.06
N LEU A 149 16.50 -26.45 -6.87
CA LEU A 149 17.94 -26.75 -6.74
C LEU A 149 18.30 -27.74 -5.63
N ARG A 150 17.54 -27.77 -4.52
CA ARG A 150 17.89 -28.54 -3.30
C ARG A 150 16.72 -29.43 -2.84
N PRO A 151 16.24 -30.41 -3.63
CA PRO A 151 15.12 -31.28 -3.24
C PRO A 151 15.40 -32.09 -1.97
N GLU A 152 16.67 -32.24 -1.61
CA GLU A 152 17.14 -32.85 -0.38
C GLU A 152 17.24 -31.87 0.80
N LEU A 153 16.95 -30.58 0.68
CA LEU A 153 16.88 -29.72 1.87
C LEU A 153 15.69 -30.16 2.74
N ARG A 154 15.87 -30.36 4.04
CA ARG A 154 14.77 -30.79 4.94
C ARG A 154 14.10 -29.58 5.58
N LEU A 155 12.78 -29.48 5.51
CA LEU A 155 12.01 -28.38 6.10
C LEU A 155 11.06 -28.91 7.17
N LEU A 156 11.10 -28.30 8.36
CA LEU A 156 10.23 -28.68 9.46
C LEU A 156 9.56 -27.44 10.05
N ALA A 157 8.24 -27.35 9.94
CA ALA A 157 7.47 -26.35 10.68
C ALA A 157 7.11 -26.91 12.06
N MET A 158 7.46 -26.19 13.12
CA MET A 158 7.10 -26.54 14.49
C MET A 158 6.10 -25.53 15.04
N SER A 159 4.96 -26.03 15.53
CA SER A 159 3.84 -25.19 15.97
C SER A 159 3.29 -25.66 17.31
N ALA A 160 2.74 -24.71 18.07
CA ALA A 160 2.02 -24.97 19.31
C ALA A 160 0.50 -25.07 19.14
N THR A 161 -0.03 -24.75 17.94
CA THR A 161 -1.46 -24.53 17.70
C THR A 161 -1.99 -25.32 16.49
N LEU A 162 -3.32 -25.39 16.39
CA LEU A 162 -4.09 -26.22 15.44
C LEU A 162 -3.98 -25.86 13.94
N ASP A 163 -3.32 -24.76 13.55
CA ASP A 163 -3.14 -24.39 12.12
C ASP A 163 -2.11 -25.28 11.39
N ALA A 164 -1.95 -26.52 11.85
CA ALA A 164 -1.06 -27.51 11.27
C ALA A 164 -1.49 -27.93 9.87
N ALA A 165 -2.79 -27.87 9.57
CA ALA A 165 -3.33 -28.23 8.26
C ALA A 165 -2.83 -27.30 7.15
N GLY A 166 -2.74 -25.98 7.42
CA GLY A 166 -2.21 -25.01 6.48
C GLY A 166 -0.75 -25.28 6.14
N PHE A 167 0.08 -25.45 7.18
CA PHE A 167 1.50 -25.80 7.00
C PHE A 167 1.71 -27.16 6.34
N ALA A 168 0.90 -28.17 6.67
CA ALA A 168 0.99 -29.50 6.07
C ALA A 168 0.72 -29.46 4.57
N THR A 169 -0.30 -28.68 4.17
CA THR A 169 -0.61 -28.44 2.76
C THR A 169 0.53 -27.70 2.06
N LEU A 170 1.06 -26.65 2.68
CA LEU A 170 2.13 -25.83 2.10
C LEU A 170 3.45 -26.61 1.94
N LEU A 171 3.80 -27.43 2.93
CA LEU A 171 5.02 -28.23 2.95
C LEU A 171 4.90 -29.55 2.19
N ASP A 172 3.68 -29.96 1.80
CA ASP A 172 3.39 -31.34 1.37
C ASP A 172 3.95 -32.39 2.34
N GLY A 173 3.73 -32.15 3.64
CA GLY A 173 4.35 -32.90 4.74
C GLY A 173 3.30 -33.39 5.75
N PRO A 174 3.47 -34.59 6.33
CA PRO A 174 2.52 -35.09 7.33
C PRO A 174 2.64 -34.30 8.64
N VAL A 175 1.53 -34.27 9.39
CA VAL A 175 1.47 -33.71 10.73
C VAL A 175 1.82 -34.79 11.75
N ILE A 176 2.81 -34.53 12.59
CA ILE A 176 3.16 -35.33 13.75
C ILE A 176 2.76 -34.56 15.01
N GLU A 177 1.96 -35.19 15.87
CA GLU A 177 1.46 -34.56 17.09
C GLU A 177 2.11 -35.15 18.35
N SER A 178 2.44 -34.28 19.30
CA SER A 178 2.81 -34.65 20.67
C SER A 178 1.72 -34.14 21.62
N ALA A 179 1.03 -35.06 22.30
CA ALA A 179 -0.14 -34.75 23.13
C ALA A 179 0.15 -33.85 24.34
N GLY A 180 1.42 -33.72 24.76
CA GLY A 180 1.82 -32.86 25.85
C GLY A 180 1.21 -33.20 27.23
N ARG A 181 1.62 -32.45 28.25
CA ARG A 181 0.98 -32.44 29.57
C ARG A 181 0.85 -30.97 30.01
N ALA A 182 -0.38 -30.51 30.25
CA ALA A 182 -0.66 -29.19 30.79
C ALA A 182 -1.48 -29.33 32.08
N TYR A 183 -1.08 -28.63 33.14
CA TYR A 183 -1.83 -28.59 34.39
C TYR A 183 -2.98 -27.58 34.29
N PRO A 184 -4.09 -27.78 35.02
CA PRO A 184 -5.23 -26.87 34.99
C PRO A 184 -4.86 -25.46 35.48
N VAL A 185 -5.41 -24.44 34.81
CA VAL A 185 -5.24 -23.02 35.17
C VAL A 185 -6.61 -22.40 35.46
N VAL A 186 -6.77 -21.82 36.65
CA VAL A 186 -7.98 -21.06 37.00
C VAL A 186 -7.86 -19.62 36.48
N VAL A 187 -8.88 -19.12 35.78
CA VAL A 187 -8.85 -17.78 35.16
C VAL A 187 -9.79 -16.82 35.90
N HIS A 188 -9.26 -15.67 36.32
CA HIS A 188 -10.01 -14.58 36.92
C HIS A 188 -9.98 -13.32 36.06
N HIS A 189 -11.13 -12.66 35.89
CA HIS A 189 -11.26 -11.39 35.18
C HIS A 189 -11.49 -10.24 36.15
N ARG A 190 -10.85 -9.09 35.92
CA ARG A 190 -11.13 -7.88 36.69
C ARG A 190 -12.50 -7.28 36.29
N PRO A 191 -13.23 -6.66 37.23
CA PRO A 191 -14.58 -6.17 36.98
C PRO A 191 -14.63 -4.88 36.16
N ARG A 192 -13.49 -4.26 35.84
CA ARG A 192 -13.39 -3.01 35.09
C ARG A 192 -12.26 -3.08 34.08
N ASP A 193 -12.51 -2.55 32.89
CA ASP A 193 -11.50 -2.43 31.85
C ASP A 193 -10.58 -1.24 32.07
N ILE A 194 -9.31 -1.43 31.71
CA ILE A 194 -8.33 -0.35 31.63
C ILE A 194 -8.72 0.56 30.46
N LYS A 195 -8.98 1.84 30.76
CA LYS A 195 -9.38 2.85 29.76
C LYS A 195 -8.24 3.17 28.81
N GLU A 196 -7.05 3.45 29.34
CA GLU A 196 -5.89 3.82 28.55
C GLU A 196 -4.66 3.00 28.94
N PRO A 197 -3.78 2.61 27.98
CA PRO A 197 -2.55 1.86 28.30
C PRO A 197 -1.63 2.53 29.33
N ARG A 198 -1.73 3.86 29.51
CA ARG A 198 -0.95 4.59 30.53
C ARG A 198 -1.34 4.23 31.97
N ASP A 199 -2.56 3.74 32.20
CA ASP A 199 -3.07 3.36 33.52
C ASP A 199 -2.67 1.94 33.92
N LEU A 200 -2.18 1.15 32.96
CA LEU A 200 -1.81 -0.26 33.15
C LEU A 200 -0.79 -0.49 34.29
N PRO A 201 0.28 0.31 34.46
CA PRO A 201 1.26 0.05 35.52
C PRO A 201 0.68 0.08 36.94
N GLU A 202 -0.31 0.93 37.18
CA GLU A 202 -0.99 1.03 38.48
C GLU A 202 -1.86 -0.21 38.73
N ALA A 203 -2.71 -0.55 37.76
CA ALA A 203 -3.58 -1.73 37.83
C ALA A 203 -2.78 -3.02 37.95
N MET A 204 -1.66 -3.12 37.23
CA MET A 204 -0.75 -4.27 37.28
C MET A 204 -0.11 -4.43 38.65
N ALA A 205 0.45 -3.35 39.22
CA ALA A 205 1.07 -3.41 40.54
C ALA A 205 0.07 -3.78 41.65
N ALA A 206 -1.16 -3.27 41.58
CA ALA A 206 -2.23 -3.65 42.51
C ALA A 206 -2.58 -5.14 42.41
N ALA A 207 -2.77 -5.66 41.19
CA ALA A 207 -3.10 -7.06 40.97
C ALA A 207 -1.97 -8.03 41.39
N ILE A 208 -0.71 -7.67 41.15
CA ILE A 208 0.44 -8.48 41.58
C ILE A 208 0.51 -8.56 43.12
N ARG A 209 0.29 -7.46 43.83
CA ARG A 209 0.28 -7.46 45.31
C ARG A 209 -0.82 -8.36 45.88
N GLU A 210 -1.99 -8.35 45.25
CA GLU A 210 -3.10 -9.23 45.61
C GLU A 210 -2.73 -10.69 45.36
N ALA A 211 -2.22 -11.00 44.16
CA ALA A 211 -1.85 -12.35 43.79
C ALA A 211 -0.73 -12.94 44.66
N LEU A 212 0.26 -12.12 45.04
CA LEU A 212 1.32 -12.52 45.97
C LEU A 212 0.77 -12.90 47.36
N ARG A 213 -0.31 -12.26 47.81
CA ARG A 213 -0.95 -12.56 49.10
C ARG A 213 -1.84 -13.81 49.03
N GLU A 214 -2.53 -14.01 47.92
CA GLU A 214 -3.57 -15.05 47.79
C GLU A 214 -3.05 -16.39 47.29
N HIS A 215 -1.96 -16.39 46.52
CA HIS A 215 -1.47 -17.58 45.84
C HIS A 215 0.03 -17.82 46.07
N PRO A 216 0.47 -19.09 46.18
CA PRO A 216 1.88 -19.46 46.22
C PRO A 216 2.53 -19.45 44.82
N GLY A 217 3.87 -19.45 44.78
CA GLY A 217 4.66 -19.55 43.54
C GLY A 217 5.03 -18.21 42.92
N ASP A 218 5.81 -18.23 41.84
CA ASP A 218 6.29 -17.01 41.18
C ASP A 218 5.21 -16.38 40.30
N VAL A 219 5.33 -15.07 40.11
CA VAL A 219 4.44 -14.27 39.27
C VAL A 219 5.11 -13.96 37.94
N LEU A 220 4.38 -14.19 36.85
CA LEU A 220 4.71 -13.70 35.51
C LEU A 220 3.67 -12.67 35.08
N ALA A 221 4.09 -11.42 34.89
CA ALA A 221 3.22 -10.32 34.51
C ALA A 221 3.48 -9.87 33.07
N PHE A 222 2.44 -9.83 32.24
CA PHE A 222 2.55 -9.42 30.84
C PHE A 222 2.22 -7.93 30.64
N LEU A 223 3.20 -7.18 30.14
CA LEU A 223 3.15 -5.75 29.86
C LEU A 223 3.57 -5.47 28.41
N PRO A 224 3.09 -4.39 27.76
CA PRO A 224 3.35 -4.17 26.35
C PRO A 224 4.80 -3.76 26.05
N GLY A 225 5.56 -3.23 27.01
CA GLY A 225 6.93 -2.77 26.77
C GLY A 225 7.70 -2.33 28.01
N TRP A 226 8.96 -1.95 27.79
CA TRP A 226 9.90 -1.57 28.85
C TRP A 226 9.42 -0.37 29.69
N GLY A 227 8.82 0.64 29.05
CA GLY A 227 8.30 1.80 29.79
C GLY A 227 7.24 1.41 30.82
N GLU A 228 6.35 0.49 30.46
CA GLU A 228 5.33 -0.03 31.35
C GLU A 228 5.92 -0.97 32.42
N ILE A 229 6.90 -1.81 32.06
CA ILE A 229 7.65 -2.66 32.99
C ILE A 229 8.33 -1.82 34.08
N ARG A 230 9.09 -0.79 33.71
CA ARG A 230 9.81 0.06 34.66
C ARG A 230 8.85 0.77 35.61
N ARG A 231 7.78 1.36 35.08
CA ARG A 231 6.75 2.05 35.87
C ARG A 231 6.01 1.10 36.82
N THR A 232 5.85 -0.17 36.45
CA THR A 232 5.24 -1.20 37.31
C THR A 232 6.22 -1.63 38.40
N ALA A 233 7.50 -1.83 38.06
CA ALA A 233 8.56 -2.18 39.02
C ALA A 233 8.72 -1.10 40.10
N GLU A 234 8.77 0.18 39.70
CA GLU A 234 8.79 1.34 40.61
C GLU A 234 7.61 1.29 41.59
N ARG A 235 6.41 0.98 41.10
CA ARG A 235 5.20 0.87 41.92
C ARG A 235 5.17 -0.36 42.80
N LEU A 236 5.93 -1.41 42.51
CA LEU A 236 6.00 -2.63 43.32
C LEU A 236 7.03 -2.54 44.46
N GLY A 237 7.67 -1.39 44.67
CA GLY A 237 8.60 -1.18 45.77
C GLY A 237 8.02 -1.66 47.12
N GLY A 238 8.83 -2.42 47.87
CA GLY A 238 8.48 -2.92 49.21
C GLY A 238 7.75 -4.27 49.26
N VAL A 239 7.54 -4.96 48.13
CA VAL A 239 7.01 -6.34 48.13
C VAL A 239 8.08 -7.36 48.56
N ASP A 240 7.66 -8.42 49.24
CA ASP A 240 8.54 -9.54 49.61
C ASP A 240 8.73 -10.54 48.44
N ALA A 241 9.31 -10.03 47.35
CA ALA A 241 9.68 -10.81 46.16
C ALA A 241 10.79 -10.08 45.38
N GLU A 242 11.62 -10.82 44.64
CA GLU A 242 12.56 -10.21 43.71
C GLU A 242 11.83 -9.78 42.44
N ILE A 243 11.87 -8.48 42.11
CA ILE A 243 11.25 -7.93 40.90
C ILE A 243 12.27 -7.97 39.77
N LEU A 244 11.97 -8.74 38.72
CA LEU A 244 12.88 -8.95 37.59
C LEU A 244 12.19 -8.53 36.29
N PRO A 245 12.72 -7.54 35.56
CA PRO A 245 12.24 -7.25 34.21
C PRO A 245 12.65 -8.36 33.24
N LEU A 246 11.88 -8.55 32.17
CA LEU A 246 12.22 -9.45 31.07
C LEU A 246 11.75 -8.87 29.72
N HIS A 247 12.68 -8.27 28.97
CA HIS A 247 12.42 -7.74 27.63
C HIS A 247 13.62 -7.90 26.68
N GLY A 248 13.37 -7.79 25.38
CA GLY A 248 14.33 -8.17 24.33
C GLY A 248 15.61 -7.35 24.26
N GLU A 249 15.68 -6.19 24.90
CA GLU A 249 16.85 -5.28 24.87
C GLU A 249 17.78 -5.45 26.07
N MET A 250 17.38 -6.22 27.09
CA MET A 250 18.17 -6.40 28.31
C MET A 250 19.53 -7.06 28.05
N PRO A 251 20.55 -6.76 28.88
CA PRO A 251 21.79 -7.54 28.91
C PRO A 251 21.53 -9.04 29.11
N PRO A 252 22.32 -9.93 28.48
CA PRO A 252 22.11 -11.38 28.55
C PRO A 252 22.02 -11.91 30.00
N ALA A 253 22.95 -11.50 30.86
CA ALA A 253 23.02 -11.95 32.25
C ALA A 253 21.78 -11.58 33.09
N GLU A 254 21.14 -10.44 32.80
CA GLU A 254 19.92 -10.03 33.51
C GLU A 254 18.71 -10.85 33.07
N GLN A 255 18.64 -11.21 31.78
CA GLN A 255 17.59 -12.09 31.28
C GLN A 255 17.73 -13.50 31.85
N ASP A 256 18.96 -14.01 31.93
CA ASP A 256 19.24 -15.31 32.53
C ASP A 256 18.72 -15.37 33.97
N ARG A 257 18.94 -14.31 34.76
CA ARG A 257 18.42 -14.22 36.14
C ARG A 257 16.91 -14.37 36.22
N ALA A 258 16.15 -13.82 35.27
CA ALA A 258 14.70 -14.00 35.21
C ALA A 258 14.29 -15.44 34.86
N LEU A 259 15.09 -16.10 34.01
CA LEU A 259 14.82 -17.44 33.46
C LEU A 259 15.36 -18.59 34.33
N THR A 260 16.22 -18.33 35.31
CA THR A 260 16.72 -19.35 36.25
C THR A 260 15.99 -19.30 37.60
N PRO A 261 15.87 -20.43 38.32
CA PRO A 261 15.40 -20.42 39.72
C PRO A 261 16.25 -19.49 40.59
N HIS A 262 15.63 -18.88 41.61
CA HIS A 262 16.37 -18.04 42.55
C HIS A 262 17.32 -18.91 43.40
N PRO A 263 18.62 -18.56 43.54
CA PRO A 263 19.59 -19.39 44.28
C PRO A 263 19.19 -19.69 45.74
N GLN A 264 18.53 -18.73 46.38
CA GLN A 264 18.03 -18.83 47.77
C GLN A 264 16.54 -19.21 47.86
N GLY A 265 15.90 -19.59 46.75
CA GLY A 265 14.48 -19.99 46.74
C GLY A 265 13.46 -18.88 47.03
N ARG A 266 13.84 -17.59 46.94
CA ARG A 266 12.94 -16.46 47.11
C ARG A 266 11.95 -16.37 45.94
N ARG A 267 10.73 -15.90 46.23
CA ARG A 267 9.72 -15.64 45.19
C ARG A 267 10.18 -14.58 44.22
N LYS A 268 9.83 -14.76 42.95
CA LYS A 268 10.11 -13.82 41.87
C LYS A 268 8.82 -13.22 41.31
N VAL A 269 8.91 -11.96 40.92
CA VAL A 269 7.93 -11.27 40.08
C VAL A 269 8.63 -10.91 38.77
N VAL A 270 8.38 -11.69 37.73
CA VAL A 270 8.92 -11.45 36.40
C VAL A 270 7.97 -10.56 35.61
N LEU A 271 8.40 -9.33 35.32
CA LEU A 271 7.65 -8.36 34.51
C LEU A 271 8.11 -8.46 33.07
N ALA A 272 7.32 -9.12 32.22
CA ALA A 272 7.71 -9.51 30.87
C ALA A 272 6.88 -8.83 29.78
N THR A 273 7.47 -8.70 28.59
CA THR A 273 6.69 -8.46 27.36
C THR A 273 6.14 -9.77 26.79
N SER A 274 5.56 -9.73 25.58
CA SER A 274 5.22 -10.95 24.82
C SER A 274 6.41 -11.91 24.66
N ILE A 275 7.65 -11.49 24.96
CA ILE A 275 8.80 -12.39 24.96
C ILE A 275 8.61 -13.67 25.77
N ALA A 276 7.84 -13.62 26.86
CA ALA A 276 7.55 -14.76 27.71
C ALA A 276 6.24 -15.49 27.34
N GLU A 277 5.56 -15.09 26.26
CA GLU A 277 4.26 -15.61 25.80
C GLU A 277 4.41 -16.99 25.15
N THR A 278 5.45 -17.12 24.32
CA THR A 278 5.81 -18.27 23.49
C THR A 278 7.31 -18.59 23.68
N SER A 279 7.74 -19.81 23.39
CA SER A 279 9.15 -20.30 23.46
C SER A 279 9.90 -20.33 24.81
N LEU A 280 9.73 -19.36 25.72
CA LEU A 280 10.50 -19.29 26.97
C LEU A 280 9.75 -19.88 28.17
N THR A 281 10.39 -20.79 28.92
CA THR A 281 9.88 -21.26 30.22
C THR A 281 10.54 -20.49 31.35
N VAL A 282 9.73 -19.91 32.22
CA VAL A 282 10.17 -19.30 33.49
C VAL A 282 9.86 -20.32 34.59
N PRO A 283 10.88 -21.01 35.15
CA PRO A 283 10.67 -21.98 36.21
C PRO A 283 10.06 -21.33 37.45
N GLY A 284 9.15 -22.04 38.12
CA GLY A 284 8.51 -21.61 39.38
C GLY A 284 7.24 -20.78 39.21
N VAL A 285 6.89 -20.36 37.99
CA VAL A 285 5.68 -19.57 37.72
C VAL A 285 4.43 -20.40 37.93
N ARG A 286 3.56 -19.91 38.83
CA ARG A 286 2.22 -20.44 39.09
C ARG A 286 1.12 -19.39 38.95
N ILE A 287 1.51 -18.13 38.85
CA ILE A 287 0.62 -16.98 38.80
C ILE A 287 0.94 -16.18 37.54
N VAL A 288 -0.05 -15.97 36.69
CA VAL A 288 0.05 -15.05 35.56
C VAL A 288 -0.82 -13.84 35.82
N VAL A 289 -0.29 -12.63 35.59
CA VAL A 289 -1.09 -11.39 35.58
C VAL A 289 -0.99 -10.76 34.20
N ASP A 290 -2.08 -10.72 33.46
CA ASP A 290 -2.09 -10.27 32.06
C ASP A 290 -2.71 -8.89 31.91
N GLY A 291 -1.94 -7.94 31.38
CA GLY A 291 -2.42 -6.60 31.05
C GLY A 291 -3.34 -6.56 29.82
N GLY A 292 -3.31 -7.59 28.96
CA GLY A 292 -4.16 -7.67 27.77
C GLY A 292 -3.69 -6.81 26.61
N PHE A 293 -2.41 -6.42 26.59
CA PHE A 293 -1.79 -5.62 25.53
C PHE A 293 -0.48 -6.24 25.03
N ARG A 294 -0.11 -5.91 23.80
CA ARG A 294 1.21 -6.20 23.18
C ARG A 294 1.67 -5.04 22.31
N ARG A 295 2.95 -5.04 21.92
CA ARG A 295 3.47 -4.17 20.86
C ARG A 295 3.52 -4.95 19.55
N ALA A 296 3.01 -4.36 18.48
CA ALA A 296 3.02 -4.94 17.14
C ALA A 296 3.42 -3.89 16.10
N PRO A 297 4.13 -4.29 15.03
CA PRO A 297 4.44 -3.40 13.91
C PRO A 297 3.14 -2.91 13.23
N ARG A 298 3.06 -1.61 12.97
CA ARG A 298 1.98 -0.96 12.22
C ARG A 298 2.59 0.12 11.34
N LEU A 299 2.03 0.32 10.16
CA LEU A 299 2.40 1.44 9.29
C LEU A 299 2.10 2.76 10.02
N ASP A 300 3.14 3.56 10.26
CA ASP A 300 2.98 4.91 10.75
C ASP A 300 2.75 5.85 9.57
N ALA A 301 1.53 6.36 9.43
CA ALA A 301 1.18 7.31 8.38
C ALA A 301 2.05 8.59 8.42
N ALA A 302 2.60 8.95 9.59
CA ALA A 302 3.44 10.12 9.75
C ALA A 302 4.77 10.00 9.00
N THR A 303 5.46 8.88 9.19
CA THR A 303 6.78 8.64 8.60
C THR A 303 6.72 7.76 7.36
N GLY A 304 5.58 7.12 7.07
CA GLY A 304 5.49 6.10 6.01
C GLY A 304 6.45 4.93 6.26
N LEU A 305 6.78 4.70 7.53
CA LEU A 305 7.62 3.61 8.01
C LEU A 305 6.80 2.76 8.99
N THR A 306 7.20 1.52 9.16
CA THR A 306 6.62 0.64 10.19
C THR A 306 7.13 1.02 11.58
N ARG A 307 6.22 1.19 12.55
CA ARG A 307 6.53 1.44 13.98
C ARG A 307 5.74 0.53 14.91
N LEU A 308 6.21 0.37 16.14
CA LEU A 308 5.52 -0.43 17.16
C LEU A 308 4.36 0.33 17.79
N ALA A 309 3.13 -0.17 17.60
CA ALA A 309 1.93 0.32 18.26
C ALA A 309 1.51 -0.62 19.41
N THR A 310 0.93 -0.06 20.48
CA THR A 310 0.32 -0.86 21.56
C THR A 310 -1.11 -1.21 21.19
N ILE A 311 -1.39 -2.51 21.07
CA ILE A 311 -2.70 -3.05 20.68
C ILE A 311 -3.19 -4.08 21.70
N ARG A 312 -4.50 -4.37 21.66
CA ARG A 312 -5.08 -5.50 22.42
C ARG A 312 -4.60 -6.84 21.84
N ILE A 313 -4.50 -7.84 22.70
CA ILE A 313 -4.16 -9.21 22.31
C ILE A 313 -5.38 -9.98 21.80
N SER A 314 -5.14 -11.09 21.09
CA SER A 314 -6.17 -12.04 20.74
C SER A 314 -6.57 -12.95 21.91
N ARG A 315 -7.67 -13.68 21.76
CA ARG A 315 -8.08 -14.72 22.72
C ARG A 315 -7.05 -15.85 22.76
N ALA A 316 -6.54 -16.29 21.61
CA ALA A 316 -5.48 -17.30 21.54
C ALA A 316 -4.24 -16.88 22.33
N ALA A 317 -3.76 -15.65 22.15
CA ALA A 317 -2.64 -15.11 22.93
C ALA A 317 -2.95 -15.07 24.44
N ALA A 318 -4.16 -14.66 24.83
CA ALA A 318 -4.58 -14.66 26.24
C ALA A 318 -4.61 -16.07 26.85
N GLU A 319 -4.97 -17.10 26.08
CA GLU A 319 -4.90 -18.50 26.53
C GLU A 319 -3.46 -19.00 26.63
N GLN A 320 -2.59 -18.66 25.67
CA GLN A 320 -1.17 -19.00 25.75
C GLN A 320 -0.48 -18.37 26.97
N ARG A 321 -0.79 -17.10 27.26
CA ARG A 321 -0.30 -16.40 28.45
C ARG A 321 -0.81 -17.05 29.73
N ALA A 322 -2.10 -17.34 29.81
CA ALA A 322 -2.68 -18.03 30.97
C ALA A 322 -2.04 -19.41 31.20
N GLY A 323 -1.83 -20.17 30.12
CA GLY A 323 -1.18 -21.48 30.14
C GLY A 323 0.24 -21.48 30.74
N ARG A 324 0.92 -20.32 30.80
CA ARG A 324 2.23 -20.21 31.48
C ARG A 324 2.16 -20.50 32.97
N ALA A 325 1.01 -20.31 33.61
CA ALA A 325 0.79 -20.68 35.00
C ALA A 325 0.68 -22.20 35.22
N GLY A 326 0.39 -22.98 34.17
CA GLY A 326 0.07 -24.41 34.24
C GLY A 326 1.17 -25.34 33.72
N ARG A 327 2.42 -24.88 33.64
CA ARG A 327 3.52 -25.64 33.00
C ARG A 327 4.12 -26.73 33.87
N THR A 328 4.34 -26.44 35.15
CA THR A 328 4.97 -27.39 36.08
C THR A 328 3.95 -27.95 37.07
N GLU A 329 2.94 -27.17 37.42
CA GLU A 329 1.92 -27.48 38.44
C GLU A 329 0.63 -26.68 38.14
N PRO A 330 -0.50 -26.96 38.82
CA PRO A 330 -1.71 -26.14 38.70
C PRO A 330 -1.47 -24.67 39.12
N GLY A 331 -2.08 -23.75 38.37
CA GLY A 331 -1.83 -22.32 38.50
C GLY A 331 -3.07 -21.44 38.33
N VAL A 332 -2.85 -20.12 38.37
CA VAL A 332 -3.89 -19.09 38.26
C VAL A 332 -3.48 -18.01 37.26
N ALA A 333 -4.44 -17.51 36.50
CA ALA A 333 -4.27 -16.39 35.58
C ALA A 333 -5.26 -15.26 35.88
N ILE A 334 -4.74 -14.06 36.13
CA ILE A 334 -5.52 -12.86 36.44
C ILE A 334 -5.46 -11.93 35.24
N ARG A 335 -6.60 -11.72 34.58
CA ARG A 335 -6.76 -10.87 33.40
C ARG A 335 -7.26 -9.49 33.82
N LEU A 336 -6.52 -8.44 33.48
CA LEU A 336 -6.84 -7.05 33.85
C LEU A 336 -7.91 -6.40 32.96
N TRP A 337 -8.89 -7.20 32.55
CA TRP A 337 -10.04 -6.78 31.75
C TRP A 337 -11.27 -7.65 32.04
N THR A 338 -12.44 -7.15 31.66
CA THR A 338 -13.73 -7.80 31.90
C THR A 338 -13.94 -9.01 31.00
N GLU A 339 -14.81 -9.92 31.44
CA GLU A 339 -15.24 -11.05 30.60
C GLU A 339 -16.00 -10.57 29.34
N ALA A 340 -16.72 -9.44 29.44
CA ALA A 340 -17.36 -8.80 28.30
C ALA A 340 -16.35 -8.38 27.23
N LEU A 341 -15.26 -7.69 27.63
CA LEU A 341 -14.18 -7.35 26.70
C LEU A 341 -13.52 -8.61 26.13
N HIS A 342 -13.31 -9.64 26.97
CA HIS A 342 -12.69 -10.89 26.53
C HIS A 342 -13.46 -11.58 25.39
N ARG A 343 -14.80 -11.63 25.50
CA ARG A 343 -15.66 -12.20 24.45
C ARG A 343 -15.58 -11.42 23.14
N GLY A 344 -15.31 -10.12 23.19
CA GLY A 344 -15.14 -9.25 22.02
C GLY A 344 -13.73 -9.24 21.41
N LEU A 345 -12.74 -9.89 22.05
CA LEU A 345 -11.39 -9.99 21.49
C LEU A 345 -11.39 -10.89 20.23
N PRO A 346 -10.53 -10.61 19.24
CA PRO A 346 -10.38 -11.48 18.07
C PRO A 346 -9.93 -12.88 18.52
N LEU A 347 -10.40 -13.92 17.82
CA LEU A 347 -10.10 -15.32 18.18
C LEU A 347 -8.59 -15.61 18.13
N ALA A 348 -7.93 -15.18 17.06
CA ALA A 348 -6.50 -15.31 16.84
C ALA A 348 -5.93 -14.00 16.27
N ASP A 349 -4.62 -13.83 16.36
CA ASP A 349 -3.93 -12.75 15.68
C ASP A 349 -3.91 -13.01 14.16
N ARG A 350 -4.04 -11.95 13.37
CA ARG A 350 -3.93 -12.06 11.90
C ARG A 350 -2.46 -12.19 11.50
N PRO A 351 -2.13 -12.97 10.45
CA PRO A 351 -0.79 -13.02 9.90
C PRO A 351 -0.27 -11.64 9.54
N GLU A 352 1.02 -11.38 9.79
CA GLU A 352 1.64 -10.08 9.52
C GLU A 352 1.57 -9.71 8.03
N MET A 353 1.64 -10.72 7.15
CA MET A 353 1.43 -10.61 5.69
C MET A 353 0.17 -9.80 5.31
N LEU A 354 -0.89 -9.89 6.10
CA LEU A 354 -2.18 -9.26 5.81
C LEU A 354 -2.34 -7.87 6.43
N GLU A 355 -1.43 -7.45 7.30
CA GLU A 355 -1.53 -6.19 8.04
C GLU A 355 -0.34 -5.25 7.84
N ALA A 356 0.83 -5.78 7.48
CA ALA A 356 2.05 -5.01 7.33
C ALA A 356 2.13 -4.25 5.99
N GLU A 357 3.01 -3.26 5.95
CA GLU A 357 3.48 -2.64 4.72
C GLU A 357 4.48 -3.61 4.04
N LEU A 358 4.36 -3.81 2.72
CA LEU A 358 5.01 -4.92 2.01
C LEU A 358 6.21 -4.52 1.15
N SER A 359 6.70 -3.28 1.23
CA SER A 359 7.83 -2.83 0.41
C SER A 359 9.12 -3.62 0.68
N GLY A 360 9.35 -4.02 1.93
CA GLY A 360 10.47 -4.90 2.30
C GLY A 360 10.36 -6.26 1.61
N LEU A 361 9.21 -6.93 1.78
CA LEU A 361 8.93 -8.23 1.14
C LEU A 361 9.04 -8.14 -0.39
N ALA A 362 8.46 -7.10 -1.01
CA ALA A 362 8.52 -6.92 -2.46
C ALA A 362 9.96 -6.73 -2.96
N LEU A 363 10.79 -6.01 -2.21
CA LEU A 363 12.20 -5.81 -2.54
C LEU A 363 12.99 -7.13 -2.42
N ASP A 364 12.76 -7.90 -1.35
CA ASP A 364 13.44 -9.18 -1.14
C ASP A 364 13.03 -10.22 -2.19
N CYS A 365 11.75 -10.29 -2.58
CA CYS A 365 11.29 -11.14 -3.68
C CYS A 365 11.91 -10.71 -5.02
N ALA A 366 11.98 -9.40 -5.30
CA ALA A 366 12.61 -8.90 -6.52
C ALA A 366 14.12 -9.19 -6.55
N ALA A 367 14.79 -9.17 -5.39
CA ALA A 367 16.20 -9.54 -5.25
C ALA A 367 16.43 -11.03 -5.45
N TRP A 368 15.48 -11.86 -5.01
CA TRP A 368 15.44 -13.30 -5.27
C TRP A 368 15.16 -13.62 -6.75
N GLY A 369 14.47 -12.73 -7.46
CA GLY A 369 14.06 -12.93 -8.84
C GLY A 369 12.69 -13.60 -8.99
N ALA A 370 11.85 -13.55 -7.95
CA ALA A 370 10.52 -14.14 -7.95
C ALA A 370 9.41 -13.10 -7.89
N GLU A 371 8.29 -13.41 -8.56
CA GLU A 371 7.03 -12.71 -8.37
C GLU A 371 6.44 -13.09 -7.00
N PRO A 372 6.15 -12.15 -6.08
CA PRO A 372 5.72 -12.47 -4.72
C PRO A 372 4.50 -13.41 -4.65
N ARG A 373 3.53 -13.27 -5.55
CA ARG A 373 2.34 -14.13 -5.55
C ARG A 373 2.57 -15.51 -6.20
N ALA A 374 3.70 -15.72 -6.86
CA ALA A 374 4.10 -17.02 -7.41
C ALA A 374 4.83 -17.88 -6.37
N LEU A 375 5.37 -17.26 -5.32
CA LEU A 375 6.01 -17.97 -4.21
C LEU A 375 4.96 -18.69 -3.34
N PRO A 376 5.31 -19.84 -2.76
CA PRO A 376 4.41 -20.63 -1.93
C PRO A 376 4.27 -20.01 -0.54
N PHE A 377 3.32 -19.09 -0.39
CA PHE A 377 2.92 -18.54 0.90
C PHE A 377 1.67 -19.23 1.44
N LEU A 378 1.55 -19.36 2.76
CA LEU A 378 0.33 -19.83 3.40
C LEU A 378 -0.85 -18.88 3.13
N ASP A 379 -0.58 -17.57 3.24
CA ASP A 379 -1.49 -16.51 2.81
C ASP A 379 -0.77 -15.67 1.73
N PRO A 380 -1.29 -15.56 0.50
CA PRO A 380 -0.64 -14.75 -0.52
C PRO A 380 -0.69 -13.26 -0.16
N PRO A 381 0.34 -12.47 -0.53
CA PRO A 381 0.38 -11.04 -0.24
C PRO A 381 -0.80 -10.30 -0.89
N PRO A 382 -1.55 -9.44 -0.16
CA PRO A 382 -2.66 -8.67 -0.71
C PRO A 382 -2.24 -7.80 -1.90
N GLU A 383 -3.02 -7.82 -2.99
CA GLU A 383 -2.67 -7.16 -4.25
C GLU A 383 -2.53 -5.64 -4.11
N GLY A 384 -3.46 -4.99 -3.40
CA GLY A 384 -3.39 -3.54 -3.17
C GLY A 384 -2.16 -3.12 -2.36
N ALA A 385 -1.79 -3.89 -1.34
CA ALA A 385 -0.59 -3.63 -0.54
C ALA A 385 0.69 -3.85 -1.36
N LEU A 386 0.70 -4.88 -2.22
CA LEU A 386 1.82 -5.16 -3.12
C LEU A 386 1.97 -4.10 -4.21
N ALA A 387 0.87 -3.60 -4.77
CA ALA A 387 0.90 -2.51 -5.75
C ALA A 387 1.44 -1.20 -5.14
N ALA A 388 1.06 -0.88 -3.90
CA ALA A 388 1.61 0.26 -3.16
C ALA A 388 3.11 0.08 -2.89
N ALA A 389 3.53 -1.10 -2.46
CA ALA A 389 4.93 -1.47 -2.26
C ALA A 389 5.76 -1.29 -3.54
N ARG A 390 5.27 -1.79 -4.70
CA ARG A 390 5.92 -1.62 -6.00
C ARG A 390 6.04 -0.17 -6.43
N THR A 391 4.98 0.61 -6.24
CA THR A 391 4.97 2.04 -6.55
C THR A 391 6.08 2.75 -5.75
N LEU A 392 6.17 2.47 -4.45
CA LEU A 392 7.24 3.01 -3.62
C LEU A 392 8.63 2.55 -4.10
N LEU A 393 8.81 1.27 -4.42
CA LEU A 393 10.11 0.78 -4.88
C LEU A 393 10.54 1.39 -6.22
N ASN A 394 9.61 1.66 -7.14
CA ASN A 394 9.87 2.43 -8.36
C ASN A 394 10.31 3.86 -8.02
N GLU A 395 9.60 4.54 -7.12
CA GLU A 395 9.96 5.89 -6.67
C GLU A 395 11.34 5.97 -6.01
N LEU A 396 11.79 4.88 -5.38
CA LEU A 396 13.10 4.74 -4.75
C LEU A 396 14.22 4.30 -5.73
N ASP A 397 13.94 4.18 -7.03
CA ASP A 397 14.86 3.59 -8.03
C ASP A 397 15.27 2.14 -7.71
N ALA A 398 14.51 1.42 -6.89
CA ALA A 398 14.80 0.04 -6.53
C ALA A 398 14.32 -0.94 -7.59
N LEU A 399 13.24 -0.59 -8.30
CA LEU A 399 12.69 -1.31 -9.45
C LEU A 399 12.68 -0.38 -10.68
N ASP A 400 12.77 -0.98 -11.88
CA ASP A 400 12.60 -0.28 -13.17
C ASP A 400 11.12 -0.23 -13.62
N ALA A 401 10.86 0.38 -14.79
CA ALA A 401 9.50 0.52 -15.32
C ALA A 401 8.81 -0.83 -15.59
N GLU A 402 9.60 -1.87 -15.87
CA GLU A 402 9.15 -3.25 -16.06
C GLU A 402 9.03 -4.03 -14.74
N GLY A 403 9.31 -3.40 -13.60
CA GLY A 403 9.22 -4.00 -12.27
C GLY A 403 10.40 -4.90 -11.89
N ARG A 404 11.52 -4.84 -12.62
CA ARG A 404 12.73 -5.63 -12.34
C ARG A 404 13.65 -4.89 -11.38
N ILE A 405 14.39 -5.65 -10.57
CA ILE A 405 15.32 -5.06 -9.60
C ILE A 405 16.50 -4.34 -10.27
N THR A 406 16.75 -3.10 -9.85
CA THR A 406 17.88 -2.30 -10.35
C THR A 406 19.17 -2.59 -9.56
N PRO A 407 20.35 -2.12 -10.02
CA PRO A 407 21.57 -2.17 -9.22
C PRO A 407 21.45 -1.46 -7.87
N THR A 408 20.64 -0.39 -7.79
CA THR A 408 20.34 0.30 -6.53
C THR A 408 19.45 -0.55 -5.64
N GLY A 409 18.40 -1.17 -6.19
CA GLY A 409 17.54 -2.12 -5.47
C GLY A 409 18.33 -3.28 -4.87
N ARG A 410 19.28 -3.87 -5.61
CA ARG A 410 20.15 -4.95 -5.09
C ARG A 410 21.01 -4.49 -3.90
N ARG A 411 21.54 -3.26 -3.93
CA ARG A 411 22.26 -2.70 -2.77
C ARG A 411 21.31 -2.47 -1.59
N MET A 412 20.09 -2.00 -1.85
CA MET A 412 19.08 -1.78 -0.82
C MET A 412 18.69 -3.07 -0.10
N ALA A 413 18.43 -4.15 -0.85
CA ALA A 413 18.05 -5.46 -0.27
C ALA A 413 19.09 -5.97 0.74
N ARG A 414 20.39 -5.77 0.45
CA ARG A 414 21.50 -6.16 1.35
C ARG A 414 21.53 -5.42 2.69
N MET A 415 20.89 -4.25 2.79
CA MET A 415 20.88 -3.47 4.04
C MET A 415 19.99 -4.12 5.11
N GLY A 416 18.95 -4.85 4.70
CA GLY A 416 17.91 -5.40 5.57
C GLY A 416 17.32 -4.35 6.51
N ALA A 417 16.99 -3.19 5.95
CA ALA A 417 16.27 -2.10 6.59
C ALA A 417 15.04 -1.78 5.73
N HIS A 418 14.11 -0.98 6.25
CA HIS A 418 12.97 -0.51 5.45
C HIS A 418 13.46 0.13 4.14
N PRO A 419 12.84 -0.12 2.97
CA PRO A 419 13.36 0.33 1.68
C PRO A 419 13.68 1.82 1.60
N ARG A 420 12.86 2.69 2.19
CA ARG A 420 13.18 4.14 2.29
C ARG A 420 14.51 4.41 2.99
N LEU A 421 14.77 3.74 4.11
CA LEU A 421 16.00 3.91 4.88
C LEU A 421 17.19 3.22 4.21
N ALA A 422 16.96 2.06 3.59
CA ALA A 422 17.95 1.42 2.74
C ALA A 422 18.36 2.35 1.61
N ARG A 423 17.41 3.05 0.97
CA ARG A 423 17.68 4.02 -0.10
C ARG A 423 18.51 5.21 0.36
N VAL A 424 18.22 5.76 1.55
CA VAL A 424 19.03 6.80 2.22
C VAL A 424 20.48 6.31 2.41
N MET A 425 20.64 5.10 2.93
CA MET A 425 21.95 4.53 3.25
C MET A 425 22.79 4.23 1.99
N VAL A 426 22.18 3.71 0.92
CA VAL A 426 22.92 3.35 -0.32
C VAL A 426 23.16 4.52 -1.27
N GLU A 427 22.60 5.69 -1.00
CA GLU A 427 22.84 6.90 -1.79
C GLU A 427 24.20 7.52 -1.49
N THR A 428 24.85 7.15 -0.38
CA THR A 428 26.03 7.83 0.16
C THR A 428 27.25 7.76 -0.78
N ARG A 429 28.00 8.87 -0.89
CA ARG A 429 29.18 9.04 -1.75
C ARG A 429 30.50 9.02 -0.99
N THR A 430 30.48 9.32 0.31
CA THR A 430 31.66 9.37 1.17
C THR A 430 31.40 8.64 2.49
N PRO A 431 32.43 8.21 3.23
CA PRO A 431 32.25 7.66 4.57
C PRO A 431 31.54 8.63 5.54
N GLY A 432 31.75 9.94 5.40
CA GLY A 432 31.08 10.98 6.18
C GLY A 432 29.57 11.05 5.91
N GLU A 433 29.17 11.00 4.64
CA GLU A 433 27.76 10.84 4.27
C GLU A 433 27.20 9.50 4.79
N GLY A 434 28.01 8.44 4.77
CA GLY A 434 27.70 7.13 5.35
C GLY A 434 27.37 7.21 6.84
N ALA A 435 28.19 7.93 7.61
CA ALA A 435 27.94 8.18 9.03
C ALA A 435 26.66 8.99 9.26
N LEU A 436 26.43 10.05 8.47
CA LEU A 436 25.21 10.86 8.55
C LEU A 436 23.95 10.05 8.16
N ALA A 437 24.01 9.24 7.11
CA ALA A 437 22.90 8.39 6.67
C ALA A 437 22.53 7.34 7.72
N ALA A 438 23.52 6.78 8.41
CA ALA A 438 23.29 5.86 9.53
C ALA A 438 22.60 6.56 10.71
N ASP A 439 23.01 7.78 11.03
CA ASP A 439 22.38 8.60 12.08
C ASP A 439 20.93 8.96 11.70
N LEU A 440 20.69 9.35 10.43
CA LEU A 440 19.35 9.61 9.88
C LEU A 440 18.46 8.37 9.93
N ALA A 441 18.93 7.23 9.44
CA ALA A 441 18.16 5.99 9.43
C ALA A 441 17.75 5.60 10.86
N ALA A 442 18.68 5.65 11.81
CA ALA A 442 18.41 5.35 13.21
C ALA A 442 17.43 6.34 13.86
N LEU A 443 17.55 7.63 13.55
CA LEU A 443 16.64 8.67 14.05
C LEU A 443 15.21 8.46 13.58
N LEU A 444 15.01 8.04 12.32
CA LEU A 444 13.68 7.85 11.73
C LEU A 444 13.00 6.54 12.16
N GLU A 445 13.79 5.49 12.45
CA GLU A 445 13.29 4.23 13.03
C GLU A 445 12.74 4.43 14.44
N GLU A 446 13.35 5.33 15.21
CA GLU A 446 12.97 5.60 16.60
C GLU A 446 11.91 6.71 16.73
N ARG A 447 11.42 6.88 17.96
CA ARG A 447 10.58 8.03 18.31
C ARG A 447 11.44 9.31 18.30
N ASP A 448 10.83 10.44 17.96
CA ASP A 448 11.47 11.76 18.08
C ASP A 448 12.10 11.93 19.48
N PRO A 449 13.42 12.20 19.58
CA PRO A 449 14.10 12.38 20.85
C PRO A 449 13.66 13.65 21.58
N ILE A 450 12.94 14.57 20.95
CA ILE A 450 12.37 15.77 21.59
C ILE A 450 10.91 15.50 21.97
N ARG A 451 10.59 15.60 23.27
CA ARG A 451 9.26 15.23 23.80
C ARG A 451 8.13 16.16 23.37
N ASN A 452 8.45 17.44 23.16
CA ASN A 452 7.48 18.46 22.84
C ASN A 452 6.99 18.34 21.40
N ARG A 453 5.68 18.15 21.25
CA ARG A 453 5.04 18.04 19.93
C ARG A 453 4.95 19.39 19.21
N GLU A 454 5.36 20.50 19.81
CA GLU A 454 5.43 21.80 19.15
C GLU A 454 6.87 22.26 18.92
N ALA A 455 7.86 21.39 19.19
CA ALA A 455 9.25 21.67 18.86
C ALA A 455 9.40 22.02 17.37
N PRO A 456 10.33 22.92 17.01
CA PRO A 456 10.59 23.28 15.62
C PRO A 456 10.81 22.05 14.75
N SER A 457 10.38 22.10 13.48
CA SER A 457 10.44 20.94 12.58
C SER A 457 11.83 20.67 12.03
N ASP A 458 12.80 21.54 12.32
CA ASP A 458 14.17 21.40 11.83
C ASP A 458 14.82 20.11 12.36
N LEU A 459 15.18 19.24 11.43
CA LEU A 459 15.84 17.97 11.66
C LEU A 459 17.24 18.17 12.26
N HIS A 460 17.93 19.26 11.95
CA HIS A 460 19.27 19.53 12.46
C HIS A 460 19.28 19.57 13.99
N LEU A 461 18.22 20.06 14.64
CA LEU A 461 18.06 20.02 16.09
C LEU A 461 18.14 18.60 16.67
N ARG A 462 17.63 17.59 15.94
CA ARG A 462 17.71 16.19 16.39
C ARG A 462 19.09 15.60 16.12
N LEU A 463 19.71 15.93 15.00
CA LEU A 463 21.06 15.47 14.66
C LEU A 463 22.09 16.02 15.67
N ASP A 464 21.97 17.30 16.04
CA ASP A 464 22.83 17.94 17.04
C ASP A 464 22.79 17.19 18.38
N LEU A 465 21.60 16.73 18.81
CA LEU A 465 21.47 15.90 20.02
C LEU A 465 22.25 14.58 19.91
N LEU A 466 22.33 13.98 18.72
CA LEU A 466 23.13 12.78 18.50
C LEU A 466 24.62 13.08 18.55
N HIS A 467 25.05 14.31 18.23
CA HIS A 467 26.46 14.71 18.16
C HIS A 467 26.97 15.45 19.41
N GLY A 468 26.19 15.47 20.50
CA GLY A 468 26.63 15.99 21.79
C GLY A 468 26.00 17.35 22.16
N GLY A 469 25.12 17.87 21.31
CA GLY A 469 24.28 19.01 21.64
C GLY A 469 23.31 18.72 22.78
N ASP A 470 22.72 19.79 23.30
CA ASP A 470 21.75 19.72 24.39
C ASP A 470 20.43 20.41 24.01
N HIS A 471 19.32 19.88 24.53
CA HIS A 471 18.00 20.46 24.42
C HIS A 471 17.24 20.18 25.73
N PRO A 472 16.58 21.19 26.35
CA PRO A 472 15.90 21.02 27.63
C PRO A 472 14.86 19.87 27.65
N GLU A 473 14.23 19.63 26.50
CA GLU A 473 13.18 18.62 26.34
C GLU A 473 13.68 17.31 25.69
N ALA A 474 15.01 17.08 25.66
CA ALA A 474 15.61 15.88 25.12
C ALA A 474 15.36 14.65 26.01
N ASP A 475 14.85 13.58 25.39
CA ASP A 475 14.75 12.26 26.01
C ASP A 475 16.09 11.52 25.87
N ARG A 476 16.96 11.66 26.88
CA ARG A 476 18.32 11.07 26.87
C ARG A 476 18.33 9.56 26.63
N PRO A 477 17.46 8.75 27.25
CA PRO A 477 17.33 7.33 26.91
C PRO A 477 17.06 7.07 25.42
N THR A 478 16.20 7.87 24.79
CA THR A 478 15.91 7.75 23.35
C THR A 478 17.12 8.12 22.49
N VAL A 479 17.83 9.20 22.82
CA VAL A 479 19.08 9.59 22.14
C VAL A 479 20.11 8.47 22.17
N GLN A 480 20.29 7.80 23.31
CA GLN A 480 21.25 6.70 23.42
C GLN A 480 20.84 5.46 22.61
N ARG A 481 19.53 5.15 22.53
CA ARG A 481 19.04 4.09 21.63
C ARG A 481 19.31 4.42 20.18
N ILE A 482 19.03 5.65 19.74
CA ILE A 482 19.31 6.12 18.38
C ILE A 482 20.80 5.95 18.06
N ARG A 483 21.71 6.40 18.93
CA ARG A 483 23.16 6.23 18.73
C ARG A 483 23.59 4.77 18.57
N ARG A 484 23.04 3.87 19.39
CA ARG A 484 23.33 2.43 19.30
C ARG A 484 22.84 1.85 17.97
N THR A 485 21.65 2.22 17.53
CA THR A 485 21.10 1.80 16.23
C THR A 485 21.92 2.36 15.07
N ALA A 486 22.37 3.62 15.16
CA ALA A 486 23.25 4.23 14.17
C ALA A 486 24.58 3.48 14.04
N GLN A 487 25.19 3.04 15.15
CA GLN A 487 26.41 2.21 15.11
C GLN A 487 26.19 0.89 14.35
N LEU A 488 25.01 0.27 14.45
CA LEU A 488 24.69 -0.94 13.68
C LEU A 488 24.59 -0.65 12.19
N HIS A 489 23.97 0.48 11.82
CA HIS A 489 23.87 0.91 10.42
C HIS A 489 25.25 1.29 9.85
N ARG A 490 26.12 1.94 10.63
CA ARG A 490 27.53 2.20 10.23
C ARG A 490 28.27 0.92 9.88
N ARG A 491 28.12 -0.14 10.69
CA ARG A 491 28.71 -1.46 10.40
C ARG A 491 28.17 -2.07 9.11
N ARG A 492 26.86 -1.95 8.84
CA ARG A 492 26.26 -2.43 7.57
C ARG A 492 26.80 -1.68 6.36
N LEU A 493 27.01 -0.37 6.52
CA LEU A 493 27.61 0.49 5.50
C LEU A 493 29.14 0.35 5.38
N SER A 494 29.77 -0.48 6.21
CA SER A 494 31.24 -0.58 6.31
C SER A 494 31.92 0.78 6.58
N VAL A 495 31.24 1.66 7.31
CA VAL A 495 31.77 2.96 7.73
C VAL A 495 32.57 2.80 9.02
N PRO A 496 33.83 3.29 9.09
CA PRO A 496 34.61 3.25 10.31
C PRO A 496 33.88 3.96 11.45
N GLU A 497 33.88 3.37 12.64
CA GLU A 497 33.04 3.81 13.78
C GLU A 497 33.29 5.27 14.19
N ARG A 498 34.54 5.73 14.09
CA ARG A 498 34.97 7.09 14.47
C ARG A 498 34.79 8.14 13.37
N THR A 499 34.24 7.77 12.22
CA THR A 499 33.99 8.72 11.13
C THR A 499 32.99 9.79 11.59
N ALA A 500 33.36 11.06 11.41
CA ALA A 500 32.47 12.18 11.68
C ALA A 500 31.36 12.23 10.61
N PRO A 501 30.10 12.49 10.99
CA PRO A 501 29.01 12.67 10.04
C PRO A 501 29.18 13.99 9.30
N GLU A 502 29.09 13.94 7.97
CA GLU A 502 29.28 15.07 7.07
C GLU A 502 28.28 15.02 5.91
N GLY A 503 28.05 16.16 5.26
CA GLY A 503 27.16 16.28 4.11
C GLY A 503 25.81 16.91 4.43
N ASP A 504 24.91 16.91 3.44
CA ASP A 504 23.59 17.51 3.53
C ASP A 504 22.52 16.42 3.85
N PRO A 505 21.87 16.47 5.03
CA PRO A 505 20.84 15.50 5.38
C PRO A 505 19.61 15.61 4.47
N ALA A 506 19.29 16.79 3.92
CA ALA A 506 18.17 16.98 3.01
C ALA A 506 18.38 16.23 1.69
N ALA A 507 19.62 16.21 1.18
CA ALA A 507 19.97 15.47 -0.03
C ALA A 507 19.81 13.94 0.15
N LEU A 508 20.22 13.42 1.32
CA LEU A 508 20.05 12.00 1.65
C LEU A 508 18.57 11.65 1.85
N LEU A 509 17.81 12.52 2.54
CA LEU A 509 16.36 12.35 2.70
C LEU A 509 15.62 12.37 1.35
N ALA A 510 16.01 13.24 0.42
CA ALA A 510 15.41 13.30 -0.91
C ALA A 510 15.51 11.97 -1.66
N ALA A 511 16.51 11.12 -1.36
CA ALA A 511 16.63 9.78 -1.91
C ALA A 511 15.57 8.82 -1.37
N GLY A 512 15.37 8.80 -0.04
CA GLY A 512 14.45 7.87 0.62
C GLY A 512 12.99 8.36 0.70
N PHE A 513 12.77 9.66 0.50
CA PHE A 513 11.49 10.33 0.58
C PHE A 513 11.25 11.29 -0.61
N PRO A 514 11.39 10.81 -1.85
CA PRO A 514 11.24 11.67 -3.03
C PRO A 514 9.81 12.22 -3.18
N ASP A 515 8.81 11.45 -2.77
CA ASP A 515 7.40 11.83 -2.65
C ASP A 515 7.15 12.94 -1.62
N ARG A 516 8.12 13.21 -0.75
CA ARG A 516 8.03 14.19 0.34
C ARG A 516 8.98 15.36 0.22
N ILE A 517 9.53 15.57 -0.97
CA ILE A 517 10.13 16.86 -1.30
C ILE A 517 8.98 17.87 -1.39
N ALA A 518 9.10 18.98 -0.66
CA ALA A 518 8.04 19.97 -0.52
C ALA A 518 8.50 21.31 -1.09
N ALA A 519 7.76 21.87 -2.04
CA ALA A 519 7.97 23.23 -2.55
C ALA A 519 7.00 24.21 -1.90
N ARG A 520 7.46 25.42 -1.60
CA ARG A 520 6.61 26.48 -1.06
C ARG A 520 5.45 26.78 -2.02
N ARG A 521 4.24 26.92 -1.48
CA ARG A 521 3.00 27.15 -2.23
C ARG A 521 2.52 28.60 -2.08
N GLY A 522 2.69 29.39 -3.14
CA GLY A 522 2.20 30.77 -3.21
C GLY A 522 2.94 31.72 -2.26
N ALA A 523 2.31 32.85 -1.94
CA ALA A 523 2.93 33.89 -1.10
C ALA A 523 2.91 33.57 0.40
N MET A 524 2.01 32.70 0.87
CA MET A 524 1.83 32.39 2.29
C MET A 524 3.06 31.66 2.85
N GLU A 525 3.72 32.24 3.86
CA GLU A 525 4.80 31.57 4.59
C GLU A 525 4.28 30.32 5.30
N GLY A 526 5.09 29.26 5.32
CA GLY A 526 4.75 28.01 5.99
C GLY A 526 3.81 27.08 5.21
N ALA A 527 3.35 27.45 4.01
CA ALA A 527 2.53 26.59 3.15
C ALA A 527 3.38 25.91 2.07
N PHE A 528 3.23 24.59 1.95
CA PHE A 528 4.00 23.76 1.03
C PHE A 528 3.08 22.81 0.23
N ARG A 529 3.59 22.36 -0.91
CA ARG A 529 3.04 21.24 -1.69
C ARG A 529 4.11 20.16 -1.79
N LEU A 530 3.78 18.95 -1.36
CA LEU A 530 4.64 17.78 -1.47
C LEU A 530 4.65 17.28 -2.92
N ALA A 531 5.69 16.55 -3.31
CA ALA A 531 5.75 15.87 -4.59
C ALA A 531 4.59 14.88 -4.76
N SER A 532 4.11 14.24 -3.69
CA SER A 532 2.87 13.45 -3.72
C SER A 532 1.60 14.23 -4.11
N GLY A 533 1.67 15.56 -4.26
CA GLY A 533 0.55 16.45 -4.56
C GLY A 533 -0.18 16.98 -3.32
N GLN A 534 0.02 16.35 -2.16
CA GLN A 534 -0.61 16.74 -0.91
C GLN A 534 -0.12 18.11 -0.40
N GLY A 535 -1.05 18.93 0.10
CA GLY A 535 -0.71 20.19 0.77
C GLY A 535 -0.16 19.94 2.18
N ALA A 536 0.87 20.69 2.57
CA ALA A 536 1.49 20.59 3.89
C ALA A 536 1.75 21.96 4.52
N ARG A 537 1.75 22.04 5.86
CA ARG A 537 2.00 23.28 6.62
C ARG A 537 3.03 23.12 7.72
N LEU A 538 3.80 24.17 7.94
CA LEU A 538 4.59 24.40 9.15
C LEU A 538 3.82 25.31 10.12
N SER A 539 4.23 25.32 11.40
CA SER A 539 3.69 26.29 12.35
C SER A 539 4.15 27.72 12.00
N ALA A 540 3.40 28.72 12.46
CA ALA A 540 3.75 30.11 12.22
C ALA A 540 5.10 30.50 12.84
N THR A 541 5.54 29.79 13.88
CA THR A 541 6.81 30.05 14.59
C THR A 541 7.98 29.22 14.06
N ASP A 542 7.74 28.32 13.10
CA ASP A 542 8.76 27.40 12.60
C ASP A 542 9.85 28.14 11.78
N PRO A 543 11.15 27.91 12.04
CA PRO A 543 12.23 28.55 11.30
C PRO A 543 12.26 28.17 9.81
N LEU A 544 11.74 27.00 9.45
CA LEU A 544 11.76 26.51 8.07
C LEU A 544 10.66 27.10 7.18
N ARG A 545 9.75 27.93 7.72
CA ARG A 545 8.57 28.45 7.00
C ARG A 545 8.88 29.29 5.75
N LYS A 546 10.09 29.83 5.65
CA LYS A 546 10.57 30.65 4.53
C LYS A 546 11.38 29.87 3.50
N ALA A 547 11.76 28.63 3.79
CA ALA A 547 12.56 27.81 2.88
C ALA A 547 11.80 27.60 1.55
N PRO A 548 12.47 27.70 0.39
CA PRO A 548 11.83 27.46 -0.90
C PRO A 548 11.50 25.98 -1.10
N LEU A 549 12.38 25.09 -0.63
CA LEU A 549 12.26 23.65 -0.72
C LEU A 549 12.64 22.99 0.61
N LEU A 550 11.96 21.90 0.92
CA LEU A 550 12.20 21.06 2.10
C LEU A 550 12.27 19.59 1.69
N ALA A 551 13.16 18.83 2.32
CA ALA A 551 13.07 17.38 2.36
C ALA A 551 12.35 16.97 3.65
N VAL A 552 11.14 16.40 3.55
CA VAL A 552 10.30 16.11 4.71
C VAL A 552 10.42 14.65 5.14
N ALA A 553 10.89 14.43 6.37
CA ALA A 553 11.07 13.11 6.95
C ALA A 553 9.81 12.62 7.69
N ALA A 554 9.08 13.52 8.35
CA ALA A 554 7.87 13.18 9.09
C ALA A 554 6.74 14.21 8.90
N LEU A 555 5.54 13.69 8.67
CA LEU A 555 4.28 14.42 8.53
C LEU A 555 3.33 14.04 9.66
N GLU A 556 2.30 14.83 9.91
CA GLU A 556 1.18 14.47 10.77
C GLU A 556 -0.09 14.81 10.00
N LEU A 557 -0.89 13.80 9.67
CA LEU A 557 -2.14 14.02 8.92
C LEU A 557 -3.13 14.77 9.81
N ALA A 558 -3.60 15.94 9.35
CA ALA A 558 -4.49 16.81 10.11
C ALA A 558 -5.59 17.38 9.20
N GLY A 559 -6.65 16.61 8.98
CA GLY A 559 -7.74 17.01 8.08
C GLY A 559 -7.30 16.94 6.61
N THR A 560 -7.48 18.02 5.85
CA THR A 560 -7.20 18.07 4.40
C THR A 560 -5.75 18.40 4.06
N GLU A 561 -4.96 18.91 5.01
CA GLU A 561 -3.53 19.21 4.82
C GLU A 561 -2.69 18.50 5.89
N ALA A 562 -1.46 18.14 5.55
CA ALA A 562 -0.52 17.54 6.49
C ALA A 562 0.24 18.61 7.28
N ARG A 563 0.55 18.37 8.55
CA ARG A 563 1.51 19.17 9.32
C ARG A 563 2.90 18.59 9.16
N ILE A 564 3.89 19.40 8.78
CA ILE A 564 5.30 18.98 8.74
C ILE A 564 5.80 18.91 10.19
N ARG A 565 6.45 17.79 10.53
CA ARG A 565 6.92 17.48 11.89
C ARG A 565 8.45 17.41 11.97
N MET A 566 9.07 16.99 10.88
CA MET A 566 10.52 16.86 10.77
C MET A 566 10.92 17.05 9.32
N ALA A 567 11.77 18.03 9.05
CA ALA A 567 12.26 18.35 7.71
C ALA A 567 13.64 18.99 7.76
N ALA A 568 14.35 18.96 6.64
CA ALA A 568 15.58 19.72 6.44
C ALA A 568 15.42 20.67 5.25
N PRO A 569 15.99 21.89 5.29
CA PRO A 569 16.02 22.80 4.16
C PRO A 569 16.78 22.15 3.01
N LEU A 570 16.18 22.16 1.81
CA LEU A 570 16.77 21.53 0.63
C LEU A 570 17.17 22.60 -0.37
N ASP A 571 18.44 22.62 -0.76
CA ASP A 571 18.88 23.44 -1.88
C ASP A 571 18.57 22.76 -3.22
N ARG A 572 18.11 23.56 -4.19
CA ARG A 572 17.74 23.03 -5.50
C ARG A 572 18.96 22.59 -6.30
N ALA A 573 20.07 23.30 -6.25
CA ALA A 573 21.27 22.92 -6.99
C ALA A 573 21.81 21.59 -6.45
N THR A 574 21.73 21.38 -5.14
CA THR A 574 22.03 20.07 -4.53
C THR A 574 21.10 18.97 -5.05
N LEU A 575 19.79 19.22 -5.14
CA LEU A 575 18.83 18.23 -5.66
C LEU A 575 19.07 17.93 -7.15
N GLU A 576 19.32 18.94 -7.98
CA GLU A 576 19.66 18.81 -9.41
C GLU A 576 20.97 18.03 -9.62
N ALA A 577 22.00 18.31 -8.83
CA ALA A 577 23.27 17.60 -8.90
C ALA A 577 23.18 16.13 -8.43
N ARG A 578 22.23 15.82 -7.53
CA ARG A 578 22.05 14.46 -7.01
C ARG A 578 21.19 13.60 -7.93
N PHE A 579 20.09 14.16 -8.45
CA PHE A 579 19.09 13.43 -9.22
C PHE A 579 18.74 14.12 -10.55
N PRO A 580 19.71 14.35 -11.45
CA PRO A 580 19.48 15.12 -12.67
C PRO A 580 18.40 14.50 -13.57
N GLY A 581 18.32 13.17 -13.63
CA GLY A 581 17.32 12.45 -14.43
C GLY A 581 15.87 12.59 -13.96
N ARG A 582 15.64 13.14 -12.76
CA ARG A 582 14.27 13.40 -12.24
C ARG A 582 13.75 14.78 -12.57
N PHE A 583 14.59 15.65 -13.15
CA PHE A 583 14.20 16.98 -13.58
C PHE A 583 13.69 16.95 -15.02
N VAL A 584 12.48 17.43 -15.22
CA VAL A 584 11.85 17.54 -16.54
C VAL A 584 11.55 19.00 -16.82
N ARG A 585 12.14 19.52 -17.90
CA ARG A 585 11.74 20.80 -18.49
C ARG A 585 10.77 20.53 -19.61
N GLU A 586 9.63 21.18 -19.55
CA GLU A 586 8.57 21.00 -20.52
C GLU A 586 7.80 22.29 -20.72
N GLU A 587 7.27 22.42 -21.92
CA GLU A 587 6.41 23.52 -22.33
C GLU A 587 5.01 22.94 -22.47
N VAL A 588 4.09 23.44 -21.64
CA VAL A 588 2.71 22.96 -21.60
C VAL A 588 1.81 24.08 -22.06
N THR A 589 1.02 23.78 -23.08
CA THR A 589 -0.05 24.65 -23.58
C THR A 589 -1.37 24.07 -23.10
N GLU A 590 -1.98 24.75 -22.12
CA GLU A 590 -3.21 24.29 -21.48
C GLU A 590 -4.23 25.41 -21.39
N PHE A 591 -5.49 25.04 -21.29
CA PHE A 591 -6.58 25.99 -21.09
C PHE A 591 -6.69 26.40 -19.62
N ASP A 592 -6.49 27.68 -19.32
CA ASP A 592 -6.66 28.24 -17.99
C ASP A 592 -8.13 28.67 -17.82
N SER A 593 -8.86 27.93 -16.98
CA SER A 593 -10.28 28.18 -16.69
C SER A 593 -10.54 29.50 -15.98
N ARG A 594 -9.54 30.05 -15.25
CA ARG A 594 -9.67 31.33 -14.54
C ARG A 594 -9.61 32.51 -15.49
N THR A 595 -8.73 32.45 -16.50
CA THR A 595 -8.61 33.49 -17.54
C THR A 595 -9.45 33.20 -18.78
N ASN A 596 -10.10 32.03 -18.85
CA ASN A 596 -10.88 31.53 -19.98
C ASN A 596 -10.09 31.59 -21.30
N ALA A 597 -8.80 31.29 -21.24
CA ALA A 597 -7.85 31.42 -22.34
C ALA A 597 -6.81 30.29 -22.30
N VAL A 598 -6.28 29.92 -23.45
CA VAL A 598 -5.12 29.04 -23.56
C VAL A 598 -3.87 29.82 -23.17
N VAL A 599 -3.09 29.23 -22.27
CA VAL A 599 -1.84 29.80 -21.78
C VAL A 599 -0.75 28.77 -21.96
N ALA A 600 0.33 29.15 -22.64
CA ALA A 600 1.54 28.36 -22.68
C ALA A 600 2.41 28.69 -21.47
N ARG A 601 2.95 27.67 -20.83
CA ARG A 601 3.80 27.79 -19.65
C ARG A 601 5.01 26.88 -19.79
N ARG A 602 6.18 27.41 -19.46
CA ARG A 602 7.37 26.60 -19.27
C ARG A 602 7.44 26.19 -17.81
N ARG A 603 7.51 24.89 -17.56
CA ARG A 603 7.59 24.30 -16.23
C ARG A 603 8.91 23.56 -16.07
N LEU A 604 9.52 23.72 -14.91
CA LEU A 604 10.53 22.78 -14.43
C LEU A 604 9.91 21.95 -13.32
N ARG A 605 9.94 20.64 -13.49
CA ARG A 605 9.40 19.69 -12.51
C ARG A 605 10.48 18.78 -11.96
N PHE A 606 10.32 18.38 -10.71
CA PHE A 606 10.98 17.23 -10.10
C PHE A 606 9.91 16.14 -9.88
N GLY A 607 9.89 15.13 -10.75
CA GLY A 607 8.76 14.23 -10.86
C GLY A 607 7.43 15.01 -11.02
N PRO A 608 6.41 14.78 -10.16
CA PRO A 608 5.15 15.54 -10.18
C PRO A 608 5.24 16.96 -9.59
N LEU A 609 6.31 17.32 -8.88
CA LEU A 609 6.43 18.61 -8.20
C LEU A 609 6.86 19.72 -9.17
N VAL A 610 6.03 20.73 -9.38
CA VAL A 610 6.40 21.94 -10.13
C VAL A 610 7.28 22.82 -9.24
N LEU A 611 8.53 23.03 -9.66
CA LEU A 611 9.52 23.86 -8.96
C LEU A 611 9.55 25.28 -9.51
N GLU A 612 9.45 25.41 -10.83
CA GLU A 612 9.37 26.69 -11.51
C GLU A 612 8.26 26.65 -12.56
N GLU A 613 7.56 27.77 -12.70
CA GLU A 613 6.54 27.96 -13.72
C GLU A 613 6.59 29.41 -14.20
N ALA A 614 6.72 29.59 -15.52
CA ALA A 614 6.71 30.90 -16.15
C ALA A 614 5.84 30.86 -17.41
N THR A 615 5.09 31.94 -17.65
CA THR A 615 4.34 32.09 -18.91
C THR A 615 5.31 32.16 -20.08
N LEU A 616 5.03 31.39 -21.13
CA LEU A 616 5.74 31.46 -22.41
C LEU A 616 5.11 32.57 -23.27
N PRO A 617 5.88 33.60 -23.67
CA PRO A 617 5.33 34.70 -24.46
C PRO A 617 5.01 34.30 -25.91
N HIS A 618 5.71 33.31 -26.46
CA HIS A 618 5.46 32.77 -27.79
C HIS A 618 5.16 31.29 -27.67
N ALA A 619 3.89 30.92 -27.82
CA ALA A 619 3.44 29.54 -27.86
C ALA A 619 3.42 29.04 -29.31
N ASP A 620 3.64 27.74 -29.52
CA ASP A 620 3.35 27.11 -30.80
C ASP A 620 1.85 27.29 -31.14
N PRO A 621 1.50 27.98 -32.25
CA PRO A 621 0.11 28.18 -32.65
C PRO A 621 -0.68 26.89 -32.80
N ALA A 622 -0.03 25.79 -33.24
CA ALA A 622 -0.69 24.49 -33.37
C ALA A 622 -1.09 23.93 -31.99
N ALA A 623 -0.16 23.97 -31.03
CA ALA A 623 -0.44 23.54 -29.65
C ALA A 623 -1.53 24.38 -28.98
N VAL A 624 -1.60 25.69 -29.28
CA VAL A 624 -2.66 26.58 -28.78
C VAL A 624 -4.03 26.17 -29.35
N ALA A 625 -4.09 25.96 -30.66
CA ALA A 625 -5.30 25.53 -31.35
C ALA A 625 -5.80 24.18 -30.82
N GLU A 626 -4.92 23.19 -30.65
CA GLU A 626 -5.28 21.88 -30.08
C GLU A 626 -5.79 21.97 -28.65
N ALA A 627 -5.14 22.76 -27.80
CA ALA A 627 -5.56 22.96 -26.41
C ALA A 627 -6.93 23.65 -26.34
N LEU A 628 -7.18 24.62 -27.22
CA LEU A 628 -8.47 25.30 -27.32
C LEU A 628 -9.58 24.37 -27.83
N ALA A 629 -9.28 23.52 -28.82
CA ALA A 629 -10.22 22.52 -29.33
C ALA A 629 -10.59 21.49 -28.24
N ARG A 630 -9.61 20.99 -27.49
CA ARG A 630 -9.85 20.10 -26.33
C ARG A 630 -10.67 20.78 -25.23
N ALA A 631 -10.42 22.06 -24.96
CA ALA A 631 -11.21 22.82 -23.99
C ALA A 631 -12.67 23.01 -24.44
N ALA A 632 -12.90 23.25 -25.74
CA ALA A 632 -14.23 23.33 -26.32
C ALA A 632 -14.97 21.98 -26.21
N ALA A 633 -14.28 20.87 -26.50
CA ALA A 633 -14.81 19.52 -26.36
C ALA A 633 -15.25 19.19 -24.91
N GLY A 634 -14.41 19.53 -23.92
CA GLY A 634 -14.75 19.34 -22.49
C GLY A 634 -15.98 20.13 -22.01
N ARG A 635 -16.45 21.10 -22.82
CA ARG A 635 -17.67 21.88 -22.57
C ARG A 635 -18.80 21.55 -23.53
N GLY A 636 -18.68 20.45 -24.29
CA GLY A 636 -19.68 20.00 -25.26
C GLY A 636 -19.86 20.96 -26.44
N PHE A 637 -18.80 21.66 -26.85
CA PHE A 637 -18.81 22.61 -27.97
C PHE A 637 -19.84 23.74 -27.89
N ARG A 638 -20.38 24.04 -26.71
CA ARG A 638 -21.35 25.12 -26.48
C ARG A 638 -20.85 26.52 -26.85
N ASP A 639 -19.54 26.65 -27.00
CA ASP A 639 -18.86 27.89 -27.31
C ASP A 639 -18.78 28.14 -28.84
N LEU A 640 -19.11 27.14 -29.69
CA LEU A 640 -19.34 27.30 -31.14
C LEU A 640 -20.75 27.85 -31.40
N ASP A 641 -20.92 28.60 -32.49
CA ASP A 641 -22.23 29.08 -32.93
C ASP A 641 -23.01 27.99 -33.68
N TRP A 642 -23.79 27.21 -32.93
CA TRP A 642 -24.68 26.18 -33.47
C TRP A 642 -25.94 26.79 -34.09
N THR A 643 -25.75 27.47 -35.21
CA THR A 643 -26.86 28.00 -36.01
C THR A 643 -27.78 26.88 -36.50
N LYS A 644 -29.04 27.19 -36.80
CA LYS A 644 -30.01 26.21 -37.31
C LYS A 644 -29.46 25.41 -38.53
N PRO A 645 -28.77 26.02 -39.51
CA PRO A 645 -28.12 25.26 -40.59
C PRO A 645 -27.03 24.28 -40.11
N ALA A 646 -26.21 24.65 -39.13
CA ALA A 646 -25.15 23.78 -38.59
C ALA A 646 -25.75 22.55 -37.87
N THR A 647 -26.78 22.77 -37.04
CA THR A 647 -27.50 21.68 -36.37
C THR A 647 -28.15 20.73 -37.37
N GLN A 648 -28.77 21.26 -38.43
CA GLN A 648 -29.36 20.45 -39.49
C GLN A 648 -28.32 19.67 -40.30
N LEU A 649 -27.17 20.28 -40.62
CA LEU A 649 -26.06 19.58 -41.29
C LEU A 649 -25.53 18.43 -40.43
N ARG A 650 -25.30 18.68 -39.13
CA ARG A 650 -24.88 17.65 -38.19
C ARG A 650 -25.90 16.50 -38.12
N ALA A 651 -27.19 16.81 -38.05
CA ALA A 651 -28.24 15.80 -38.04
C ALA A 651 -28.27 14.96 -39.33
N ARG A 652 -28.08 15.59 -40.50
CA ARG A 652 -27.94 14.88 -41.80
C ARG A 652 -26.77 13.91 -41.79
N LEU A 653 -25.60 14.35 -41.31
CA LEU A 653 -24.41 13.49 -41.20
C LEU A 653 -24.61 12.32 -40.24
N ARG A 654 -25.27 12.56 -39.10
CA ARG A 654 -25.66 11.51 -38.14
C ARG A 654 -26.54 10.45 -38.82
N TRP A 655 -27.53 10.86 -39.61
CA TRP A 655 -28.38 9.93 -40.38
C TRP A 655 -27.60 9.14 -41.43
N ALA A 656 -26.70 9.79 -42.18
CA ALA A 656 -25.87 9.12 -43.17
C ALA A 656 -24.94 8.08 -42.54
N HIS A 657 -24.25 8.44 -41.45
CA HIS A 657 -23.38 7.55 -40.71
C HIS A 657 -24.15 6.39 -40.05
N ALA A 658 -25.31 6.65 -39.45
CA ALA A 658 -26.13 5.57 -38.87
C ALA A 658 -26.65 4.57 -39.92
N THR A 659 -26.79 5.00 -41.18
CA THR A 659 -27.36 4.16 -42.25
C THR A 659 -26.28 3.35 -42.99
N GLU A 660 -25.11 3.94 -43.26
CA GLU A 660 -24.05 3.30 -44.07
C GLU A 660 -22.72 3.11 -43.34
N GLY A 661 -22.51 3.74 -42.18
CA GLY A 661 -21.22 3.75 -41.48
C GLY A 661 -20.15 4.53 -42.25
N ALA A 662 -18.91 4.06 -42.20
CA ALA A 662 -17.81 4.61 -42.98
C ALA A 662 -18.11 4.49 -44.50
N PRO A 663 -17.77 5.49 -45.34
CA PRO A 663 -16.90 6.64 -45.09
C PRO A 663 -17.58 7.92 -44.53
N TRP A 664 -18.84 7.87 -44.09
CA TRP A 664 -19.48 9.03 -43.46
C TRP A 664 -18.87 9.29 -42.07
N PRO A 665 -18.57 10.54 -41.68
CA PRO A 665 -17.98 10.84 -40.39
C PRO A 665 -18.97 10.58 -39.25
N ASP A 666 -18.50 10.02 -38.14
CA ASP A 666 -19.26 9.98 -36.89
C ASP A 666 -19.23 11.37 -36.24
N VAL A 667 -20.39 12.01 -36.17
CA VAL A 667 -20.58 13.36 -35.60
C VAL A 667 -21.33 13.34 -34.26
N SER A 668 -21.34 12.18 -33.57
CA SER A 668 -21.82 12.08 -32.19
C SER A 668 -20.99 12.96 -31.25
N ASP A 669 -21.55 13.37 -30.10
CA ASP A 669 -20.83 14.21 -29.14
C ASP A 669 -19.52 13.55 -28.68
N ALA A 670 -19.55 12.22 -28.46
CA ALA A 670 -18.37 11.45 -28.05
C ALA A 670 -17.30 11.41 -29.16
N ALA A 671 -17.68 11.16 -30.41
CA ALA A 671 -16.75 11.12 -31.54
C ALA A 671 -16.14 12.49 -31.84
N LEU A 672 -16.97 13.55 -31.85
CA LEU A 672 -16.49 14.93 -32.04
C LEU A 672 -15.56 15.37 -30.90
N ALA A 673 -15.85 14.98 -29.66
CA ALA A 673 -14.99 15.29 -28.52
C ALA A 673 -13.64 14.56 -28.59
N ALA A 674 -13.64 13.29 -28.99
CA ALA A 674 -12.43 12.49 -29.14
C ALA A 674 -11.51 13.01 -30.26
N SER A 675 -12.08 13.47 -31.37
CA SER A 675 -11.33 13.97 -32.55
C SER A 675 -11.22 15.48 -32.63
N ALA A 676 -11.55 16.23 -31.55
CA ALA A 676 -11.59 17.69 -31.56
C ALA A 676 -10.30 18.36 -32.05
N ALA A 677 -9.14 17.80 -31.68
CA ALA A 677 -7.85 18.29 -32.14
C ALA A 677 -7.67 18.14 -33.65
N GLU A 678 -8.29 17.15 -34.29
CA GLU A 678 -8.13 16.88 -35.72
C GLU A 678 -9.06 17.75 -36.57
N TRP A 679 -10.34 17.86 -36.19
CA TRP A 679 -11.32 18.55 -37.02
C TRP A 679 -11.47 20.05 -36.70
N LEU A 680 -11.29 20.44 -35.43
CA LEU A 680 -11.54 21.82 -35.02
C LEU A 680 -10.25 22.64 -34.98
N ALA A 681 -9.14 22.09 -34.49
CA ALA A 681 -7.89 22.84 -34.33
C ALA A 681 -7.38 23.53 -35.62
N PRO A 682 -7.50 22.96 -36.83
CA PRO A 682 -7.10 23.65 -38.07
C PRO A 682 -7.78 25.02 -38.29
N TYR A 683 -8.96 25.22 -37.71
CA TYR A 683 -9.75 26.46 -37.81
C TYR A 683 -9.50 27.44 -36.65
N LEU A 684 -8.68 27.07 -35.67
CA LEU A 684 -8.43 27.87 -34.45
C LEU A 684 -7.11 28.66 -34.51
N SER A 685 -6.46 28.71 -35.68
CA SER A 685 -5.22 29.47 -35.84
C SER A 685 -5.40 30.94 -35.45
N GLY A 686 -4.55 31.44 -34.56
CA GLY A 686 -4.60 32.81 -34.04
C GLY A 686 -5.62 33.05 -32.92
N LEU A 687 -6.44 32.05 -32.55
CA LEU A 687 -7.40 32.15 -31.45
C LEU A 687 -6.80 31.59 -30.15
N SER A 688 -7.20 32.15 -29.02
CA SER A 688 -6.73 31.71 -27.69
C SER A 688 -7.84 31.61 -26.65
N ARG A 689 -9.05 32.10 -26.93
CA ARG A 689 -10.17 32.15 -25.98
C ARG A 689 -11.39 31.44 -26.52
N LEU A 690 -12.12 30.76 -25.64
CA LEU A 690 -13.36 30.07 -26.01
C LEU A 690 -14.44 31.03 -26.56
N SER A 691 -14.45 32.29 -26.12
CA SER A 691 -15.40 33.29 -26.62
C SER A 691 -15.24 33.58 -28.12
N GLU A 692 -14.04 33.37 -28.68
CA GLU A 692 -13.73 33.64 -30.08
C GLU A 692 -14.32 32.59 -31.01
N LEU A 693 -14.63 31.39 -30.50
CA LEU A 693 -15.23 30.29 -31.27
C LEU A 693 -16.62 30.63 -31.83
N ARG A 694 -17.33 31.58 -31.21
CA ARG A 694 -18.63 32.07 -31.73
C ARG A 694 -18.53 32.74 -33.09
N GLY A 695 -17.34 33.24 -33.46
CA GLY A 695 -17.11 33.86 -34.77
C GLY A 695 -16.85 32.86 -35.89
N LEU A 696 -16.78 31.56 -35.60
CA LEU A 696 -16.46 30.52 -36.57
C LEU A 696 -17.70 30.03 -37.31
N ASP A 697 -17.53 29.72 -38.60
CA ASP A 697 -18.57 29.09 -39.40
C ASP A 697 -18.64 27.58 -39.14
N ALA A 698 -19.48 27.19 -38.18
CA ALA A 698 -19.70 25.79 -37.84
C ALA A 698 -20.20 24.95 -39.02
N VAL A 699 -20.91 25.54 -39.99
CA VAL A 699 -21.38 24.81 -41.19
C VAL A 699 -20.20 24.43 -42.07
N ALA A 700 -19.30 25.39 -42.35
CA ALA A 700 -18.11 25.15 -43.14
C ALA A 700 -17.20 24.10 -42.49
N ILE A 701 -17.00 24.20 -41.17
CA ILE A 701 -16.16 23.27 -40.42
C ILE A 701 -16.72 21.85 -40.45
N LEU A 702 -18.02 21.66 -40.18
CA LEU A 702 -18.67 20.35 -40.23
C LEU A 702 -18.68 19.78 -41.64
N ARG A 703 -18.86 20.62 -42.67
CA ARG A 703 -18.76 20.17 -44.06
C ARG A 703 -17.35 19.71 -44.41
N GLY A 704 -16.32 20.31 -43.82
CA GLY A 704 -14.92 19.89 -43.94
C GLY A 704 -14.63 18.47 -43.43
N LEU A 705 -15.45 17.92 -42.53
CA LEU A 705 -15.37 16.52 -42.09
C LEU A 705 -15.77 15.53 -43.19
N VAL A 706 -16.50 15.99 -44.20
CA VAL A 706 -17.10 15.14 -45.23
C VAL A 706 -16.14 15.03 -46.40
N PRO A 707 -15.70 13.81 -46.77
CA PRO A 707 -14.92 13.58 -47.98
C PRO A 707 -15.56 14.26 -49.20
N TRP A 708 -14.75 14.84 -50.07
CA TRP A 708 -15.22 15.72 -51.14
C TRP A 708 -16.23 15.03 -52.07
N GLU A 709 -16.02 13.75 -52.35
CA GLU A 709 -16.89 12.91 -53.18
C GLU A 709 -18.28 12.70 -52.55
N LEU A 710 -18.35 12.69 -51.21
CA LEU A 710 -19.58 12.49 -50.45
C LEU A 710 -20.38 13.78 -50.25
N GLN A 711 -19.78 14.97 -50.39
CA GLN A 711 -20.51 16.22 -50.16
C GLN A 711 -21.67 16.41 -51.13
N ARG A 712 -21.47 16.13 -52.43
CA ARG A 712 -22.55 16.16 -53.42
C ARG A 712 -23.61 15.10 -53.14
N ARG A 713 -23.17 13.93 -52.68
CA ARG A 713 -24.06 12.83 -52.32
C ARG A 713 -24.91 13.17 -51.09
N LEU A 714 -24.36 13.85 -50.09
CA LEU A 714 -25.10 14.32 -48.91
C LEU A 714 -26.22 15.29 -49.31
N ASP A 715 -25.94 16.20 -50.26
CA ASP A 715 -26.93 17.16 -50.75
C ASP A 715 -28.00 16.53 -51.63
N SER A 716 -27.68 15.43 -52.34
CA SER A 716 -28.64 14.67 -53.15
C SER A 716 -29.47 13.68 -52.33
N ASP A 717 -28.83 12.87 -51.49
CA ASP A 717 -29.48 11.77 -50.76
C ASP A 717 -30.21 12.24 -49.49
N LEU A 718 -29.76 13.34 -48.90
CA LEU A 718 -30.33 13.98 -47.71
C LEU A 718 -30.45 15.49 -47.94
N PRO A 719 -31.30 15.95 -48.86
CA PRO A 719 -31.36 17.37 -49.22
C PRO A 719 -31.92 18.23 -48.07
N PRO A 720 -31.40 19.44 -47.83
CA PRO A 720 -31.94 20.32 -46.79
C PRO A 720 -33.37 20.81 -47.09
N ARG A 721 -33.78 20.77 -48.36
CA ARG A 721 -35.10 21.19 -48.85
C ARG A 721 -35.59 20.22 -49.91
N VAL A 722 -36.90 20.04 -49.97
CA VAL A 722 -37.59 19.28 -51.00
C VAL A 722 -38.34 20.27 -51.89
N ASP A 723 -38.20 20.09 -53.20
CA ASP A 723 -38.99 20.81 -54.18
C ASP A 723 -40.43 20.29 -54.15
N LEU A 724 -41.35 21.24 -54.03
CA LEU A 724 -42.78 21.00 -54.03
C LEU A 724 -43.39 21.51 -55.33
N PRO A 725 -44.58 21.03 -55.71
CA PRO A 725 -45.31 21.54 -56.86
C PRO A 725 -45.51 23.06 -56.83
N GLU A 726 -45.75 23.66 -58.01
CA GLU A 726 -45.89 25.11 -58.21
C GLU A 726 -44.63 25.93 -57.84
N GLY A 727 -43.45 25.33 -57.94
CA GLY A 727 -42.17 26.01 -57.69
C GLY A 727 -41.93 26.35 -56.22
N ARG A 728 -42.66 25.71 -55.30
CA ARG A 728 -42.47 25.87 -53.85
C ARG A 728 -41.36 24.94 -53.35
N SER A 729 -40.89 25.16 -52.13
CA SER A 729 -40.02 24.20 -51.44
C SER A 729 -40.29 24.20 -49.95
N ALA A 730 -40.06 23.06 -49.31
CA ALA A 730 -40.16 22.89 -47.87
C ALA A 730 -38.86 22.32 -47.29
N MET A 731 -38.50 22.75 -46.08
CA MET A 731 -37.32 22.24 -45.38
C MET A 731 -37.62 20.89 -44.75
N ILE A 732 -36.65 19.99 -44.81
CA ILE A 732 -36.66 18.79 -43.96
C ILE A 732 -35.97 19.14 -42.64
N ASP A 733 -36.63 18.82 -41.54
CA ASP A 733 -36.07 18.87 -40.20
C ASP A 733 -35.48 17.50 -39.85
N TYR A 734 -34.15 17.39 -39.94
CA TYR A 734 -33.40 16.17 -39.64
C TYR A 734 -33.10 16.00 -38.14
N ASP A 735 -33.27 17.05 -37.36
CA ASP A 735 -32.97 17.08 -35.92
C ASP A 735 -34.15 16.58 -35.07
N ARG A 736 -34.77 15.49 -35.55
CA ARG A 736 -35.88 14.78 -34.91
C ARG A 736 -35.56 13.29 -34.86
N GLU A 737 -36.36 12.53 -34.10
CA GLU A 737 -36.29 11.07 -34.04
C GLU A 737 -36.51 10.42 -35.42
N VAL A 738 -37.38 11.04 -36.24
CA VAL A 738 -37.58 10.71 -37.65
C VAL A 738 -37.54 12.02 -38.43
N PRO A 739 -36.76 12.13 -39.53
CA PRO A 739 -36.74 13.33 -40.35
C PRO A 739 -38.15 13.72 -40.78
N ALA A 740 -38.50 15.00 -40.62
CA ALA A 740 -39.85 15.47 -40.84
C ALA A 740 -39.92 16.58 -41.89
N LEU A 741 -40.87 16.46 -42.81
CA LEU A 741 -41.27 17.51 -43.74
C LEU A 741 -42.61 18.07 -43.28
N GLU A 742 -42.63 19.32 -42.84
CA GLU A 742 -43.86 20.01 -42.46
C GLU A 742 -44.27 20.98 -43.58
N ALA A 743 -45.44 20.74 -44.17
CA ALA A 743 -45.98 21.61 -45.22
C ALA A 743 -47.50 21.65 -45.14
N ARG A 744 -48.09 22.78 -45.55
CA ARG A 744 -49.55 22.84 -45.73
C ARG A 744 -49.95 21.78 -46.74
N ALA A 745 -51.03 21.04 -46.46
CA ALA A 745 -51.49 19.95 -47.33
C ALA A 745 -51.61 20.38 -48.80
N GLN A 746 -52.13 21.58 -49.02
CA GLN A 746 -52.28 22.19 -50.34
C GLN A 746 -50.99 22.59 -51.06
N HIS A 747 -49.85 22.62 -50.36
CA HIS A 747 -48.54 22.75 -51.01
C HIS A 747 -47.97 21.39 -51.44
N LEU A 748 -48.57 20.27 -51.00
CA LEU A 748 -48.15 18.91 -51.35
C LEU A 748 -49.01 18.31 -52.46
N PHE A 749 -50.06 19.00 -52.92
CA PHE A 749 -50.89 18.52 -54.03
C PHE A 749 -50.07 18.48 -55.32
N GLY A 750 -50.14 17.37 -56.05
CA GLY A 750 -49.28 17.07 -57.20
C GLY A 750 -47.98 16.34 -56.83
N LEU A 751 -47.70 16.14 -55.54
CA LEU A 751 -46.59 15.31 -55.08
C LEU A 751 -47.10 13.88 -54.81
N ALA A 752 -46.87 12.99 -55.77
CA ALA A 752 -47.35 11.61 -55.70
C ALA A 752 -46.74 10.81 -54.53
N ALA A 753 -45.46 11.02 -54.23
CA ALA A 753 -44.75 10.40 -53.12
C ALA A 753 -43.67 11.34 -52.56
N ALA A 754 -43.32 11.17 -51.29
CA ALA A 754 -42.20 11.88 -50.69
C ALA A 754 -40.87 11.36 -51.28
N PRO A 755 -39.83 12.22 -51.43
CA PRO A 755 -38.56 11.79 -51.99
C PRO A 755 -37.88 10.76 -51.08
N PRO A 756 -37.28 9.70 -51.67
CA PRO A 756 -36.61 8.66 -50.88
C PRO A 756 -35.29 9.18 -50.30
N LEU A 757 -35.19 9.26 -48.98
CA LEU A 757 -33.94 9.63 -48.30
C LEU A 757 -32.97 8.43 -48.28
N MET A 758 -31.74 8.62 -48.77
CA MET A 758 -30.74 7.56 -48.98
C MET A 758 -31.27 6.31 -49.70
N GLY A 759 -32.06 6.50 -50.75
CA GLY A 759 -32.65 5.39 -51.50
C GLY A 759 -33.79 4.68 -50.76
N GLY A 760 -34.46 5.37 -49.83
CA GLY A 760 -35.62 4.86 -49.08
C GLY A 760 -35.27 4.13 -47.79
N ARG A 761 -33.99 4.13 -47.40
CA ARG A 761 -33.52 3.51 -46.15
C ARG A 761 -33.79 4.36 -44.92
N ILE A 762 -34.00 5.66 -45.09
CA ILE A 762 -34.38 6.57 -44.01
C ILE A 762 -35.85 6.97 -44.19
N PRO A 763 -36.72 6.72 -43.20
CA PRO A 763 -38.12 7.13 -43.29
C PRO A 763 -38.23 8.66 -43.24
N LEU A 764 -39.08 9.23 -44.09
CA LEU A 764 -39.43 10.65 -44.07
C LEU A 764 -40.88 10.79 -43.61
N GLN A 765 -41.07 11.44 -42.46
CA GLN A 765 -42.40 11.72 -41.95
C GLN A 765 -42.93 13.02 -42.56
N VAL A 766 -44.05 12.95 -43.26
CA VAL A 766 -44.73 14.12 -43.82
C VAL A 766 -45.86 14.52 -42.88
N SER A 767 -45.73 15.71 -42.29
CA SER A 767 -46.79 16.32 -41.49
C SER A 767 -47.56 17.31 -42.35
N LEU A 768 -48.79 16.95 -42.68
CA LEU A 768 -49.69 17.78 -43.45
C LEU A 768 -50.34 18.80 -42.50
N LEU A 769 -50.21 20.08 -42.84
CA LEU A 769 -50.77 21.18 -42.06
C LEU A 769 -52.04 21.73 -42.71
N SER A 770 -52.99 22.14 -41.88
CA SER A 770 -54.15 22.96 -42.28
C SER A 770 -53.71 24.33 -42.82
N PRO A 771 -54.61 25.11 -43.47
CA PRO A 771 -54.31 26.48 -43.88
C PRO A 771 -53.82 27.37 -42.72
N ALA A 772 -54.32 27.11 -41.50
CA ALA A 772 -53.92 27.78 -40.27
C ALA A 772 -52.61 27.24 -39.63
N GLY A 773 -51.90 26.31 -40.29
CA GLY A 773 -50.61 25.78 -39.83
C GLY A 773 -50.70 24.70 -38.74
N ARG A 774 -51.89 24.19 -38.41
CA ARG A 774 -52.06 23.09 -37.44
C ARG A 774 -51.92 21.73 -38.13
N PRO A 775 -51.22 20.74 -37.54
CA PRO A 775 -51.16 19.38 -38.08
C PRO A 775 -52.54 18.75 -38.22
N ILE A 776 -52.82 18.15 -39.38
CA ILE A 776 -54.08 17.47 -39.69
C ILE A 776 -53.89 16.00 -40.04
N ALA A 777 -52.70 15.62 -40.48
CA ALA A 777 -52.30 14.25 -40.70
C ALA A 777 -50.78 14.13 -40.65
N VAL A 778 -50.30 12.97 -40.22
CA VAL A 778 -48.88 12.64 -40.18
C VAL A 778 -48.73 11.26 -40.79
N THR A 779 -47.88 11.12 -41.82
CA THR A 779 -47.67 9.85 -42.53
C THR A 779 -46.21 9.66 -42.91
N SER A 780 -45.72 8.41 -42.89
CA SER A 780 -44.42 8.01 -43.47
C SER A 780 -44.54 7.44 -44.88
N ASP A 781 -45.77 7.20 -45.36
CA ASP A 781 -46.09 6.79 -46.72
C ASP A 781 -47.13 7.75 -47.31
N LEU A 782 -46.64 8.78 -48.00
CA LEU A 782 -47.49 9.80 -48.59
C LEU A 782 -48.39 9.20 -49.70
N ALA A 783 -47.87 8.26 -50.49
CA ALA A 783 -48.61 7.64 -51.58
C ALA A 783 -49.72 6.71 -51.07
N GLY A 784 -49.46 5.95 -50.02
CA GLY A 784 -50.49 5.18 -49.31
C GLY A 784 -51.54 6.08 -48.65
N PHE A 785 -51.10 7.17 -48.02
CA PHE A 785 -52.01 8.13 -47.40
C PHE A 785 -52.97 8.78 -48.40
N TRP A 786 -52.48 9.17 -49.59
CA TRP A 786 -53.32 9.70 -50.66
C TRP A 786 -54.40 8.72 -51.13
N ARG A 787 -54.09 7.42 -51.22
CA ARG A 787 -55.05 6.38 -51.67
C ARG A 787 -56.09 5.99 -50.62
N GLY A 788 -55.79 6.15 -49.34
CA GLY A 788 -56.66 5.69 -48.25
C GLY A 788 -57.01 6.78 -47.25
N GLY A 789 -56.02 7.22 -46.46
CA GLY A 789 -56.22 8.11 -45.32
C GLY A 789 -56.72 9.53 -45.65
N TRP A 790 -56.50 10.00 -46.88
CA TRP A 790 -56.90 11.35 -47.30
C TRP A 790 -58.41 11.58 -47.29
N ALA A 791 -59.21 10.57 -47.61
CA ALA A 791 -60.66 10.73 -47.73
C ALA A 791 -61.33 11.23 -46.45
N GLU A 792 -60.85 10.75 -45.29
CA GLU A 792 -61.35 11.14 -43.97
C GLU A 792 -60.91 12.57 -43.61
N VAL A 793 -59.62 12.88 -43.80
CA VAL A 793 -59.05 14.22 -43.54
C VAL A 793 -59.70 15.26 -44.45
N ARG A 794 -59.94 14.93 -45.72
CA ARG A 794 -60.66 15.78 -46.68
C ARG A 794 -62.07 16.13 -46.20
N ARG A 795 -62.82 15.15 -45.67
CA ARG A 795 -64.19 15.37 -45.15
C ARG A 795 -64.19 16.36 -43.99
N GLU A 796 -63.25 16.19 -43.05
CA GLU A 796 -63.10 17.10 -41.91
C GLU A 796 -62.66 18.51 -42.35
N MET A 797 -61.68 18.60 -43.24
CA MET A 797 -61.12 19.87 -43.70
C MET A 797 -62.08 20.67 -44.58
N ARG A 798 -62.93 20.03 -45.38
CA ARG A 798 -64.02 20.71 -46.11
C ARG A 798 -65.01 21.40 -45.18
N GLY A 799 -65.30 20.79 -44.03
CA GLY A 799 -66.18 21.39 -43.02
C GLY A 799 -65.54 22.59 -42.31
N ARG A 800 -64.26 22.48 -41.93
CA ARG A 800 -63.55 23.53 -41.18
C ARG A 800 -63.00 24.67 -42.06
N TYR A 801 -62.64 24.38 -43.30
CA TYR A 801 -62.02 25.32 -44.25
C TYR A 801 -62.68 25.24 -45.64
N PRO A 802 -63.97 25.64 -45.78
CA PRO A 802 -64.74 25.44 -47.01
C PRO A 802 -64.29 26.29 -48.19
N ARG A 803 -63.52 27.36 -47.95
CA ARG A 803 -62.98 28.27 -48.98
C ARG A 803 -61.71 27.76 -49.66
N HIS A 804 -61.15 26.64 -49.21
CA HIS A 804 -59.94 26.03 -49.77
C HIS A 804 -60.27 24.85 -50.67
N SER A 805 -59.44 24.62 -51.70
CA SER A 805 -59.59 23.47 -52.60
C SER A 805 -59.08 22.20 -51.92
N TRP A 806 -59.91 21.16 -51.88
CA TRP A 806 -59.60 19.85 -51.30
C TRP A 806 -59.90 18.75 -52.34
N PRO A 807 -58.96 18.45 -53.25
CA PRO A 807 -59.17 17.56 -54.40
C PRO A 807 -59.45 16.12 -53.96
N GLU A 808 -60.12 15.36 -54.84
CA GLU A 808 -60.37 13.93 -54.63
C GLU A 808 -59.10 13.12 -54.78
N ASP A 809 -58.32 13.41 -55.81
CA ASP A 809 -56.98 12.88 -55.98
C ASP A 809 -55.93 13.99 -55.76
N PRO A 810 -55.32 14.07 -54.57
CA PRO A 810 -54.28 15.06 -54.28
C PRO A 810 -52.94 14.73 -54.98
N SER A 811 -52.76 13.55 -55.57
CA SER A 811 -51.48 13.12 -56.16
C SER A 811 -51.22 13.67 -57.57
N GLN A 812 -52.26 14.04 -58.31
CA GLN A 812 -52.18 14.50 -59.71
C GLN A 812 -52.17 16.04 -59.87
N GLY A 813 -52.27 16.78 -58.77
CA GLY A 813 -52.46 18.23 -58.79
C GLY A 813 -53.92 18.59 -59.09
N GLY A 814 -54.40 19.71 -58.54
CA GLY A 814 -55.76 20.21 -58.74
C GLY A 814 -55.76 21.42 -59.66
#